data_AF-A0A3D8HKK1-F1
#
_entry.id   AF-A0A3D8HKK1-F1
#
_cell.length_a   1.000
_cell.length_b   1.000
_cell.length_c   1.000
_cell.angle_alpha   90.00
_cell.angle_beta   90.00
_cell.angle_gamma   90.00
#
_symmetry.space_group_name_H-M   'P 1'
#
loop_
_entity.id
_entity.type
_entity.pdbx_description
1 polymer ?
#
loop_
_entity_poly.entity_id
_entity_poly.type
_entity_poly.pdbx_seq_one_letter_code
_entity_poly.pdbx_strand_id
1 'polypeptide(L)'
;MKQYNILTRIISAIILLLCIMGCTDESIISGVIPTENKITVKMTMPGLEIPMLTRSGEDRIWERKIEEVDLMFFDDSSPSELIKHVHINQFSEETWGDDHFILFHLALGENEDLSHARTVVTVANAHDKVMDVLGQYPPKSISKTDLLDNLIFQSSGQWDTSALIPMYGETYVYGIYKGVPVPNIEMKRMLARIDVENKVNGSIFKLEKIHLANYRTSGFIAPAWSHHTGLIIGEWEHTYPYSRNMDPMVPSGFTVNPPIEYSYSQYDNLPGPLMEGLIYTYEAPKATPNEKVCLVLEGLYKGVRTYYRVDFTSDREAHEDYEVFRGDDVPLYRNHKYVVAITAAEGIGYPSFNEAIKASSVLSNLKTSILIVDMAGINNIVYDGQYFMGTEKKVIDVPWKTSKELKVKIVSDYQGSWEAEILDPEKAYWLKFANGTTSDRGENLSGLDLLVAESTPPLEDCYATGQVVFSTGRLRDTLTIRRVTLAEMFAHSNIMIIDKSLTFATSDIDRERLRPTAQGVLFKWGSLYPIRPAGNPYESHKYERWEDIPYAHWSFNFTTTPTNNKDADAFKTYNNNLGFKKEADIGDICRYISSQKTWGGGKWRLPTNEELRSLLAETTKDPHIYRFGKFGNITNGLNNAADSVFFNIVMTGTFTYLSGLQLGITAKDHVNDTNYPPAGSIMLPASGGRYLDGEVQYIGEIGVYWSSTPGINNETVSCLHFKHDEIEFYDINRSCAFPVRCVRDY
;
A
#
# COMPACT_ATOMS: atom_id res chain seq x y z
N MET A 1 31.88 57.47 -31.77
CA MET A 1 32.04 56.01 -31.63
C MET A 1 32.33 55.49 -30.22
N LYS A 2 32.62 56.33 -29.19
CA LYS A 2 32.81 55.84 -27.80
C LYS A 2 31.53 55.76 -26.95
N GLN A 3 30.47 56.52 -27.27
CA GLN A 3 29.21 56.50 -26.51
C GLN A 3 28.31 55.28 -26.82
N TYR A 4 28.38 54.74 -28.04
CA TYR A 4 27.58 53.56 -28.41
C TYR A 4 28.00 52.31 -27.62
N ASN A 5 29.30 52.11 -27.38
CA ASN A 5 29.83 50.95 -26.65
C ASN A 5 29.45 50.90 -25.16
N ILE A 6 29.19 52.05 -24.53
CA ILE A 6 28.74 52.10 -23.14
C ILE A 6 27.26 51.73 -23.07
N LEU A 7 26.45 52.23 -24.00
CA LEU A 7 25.03 51.91 -24.06
C LEU A 7 24.78 50.43 -24.37
N THR A 8 25.56 49.82 -25.27
CA THR A 8 25.45 48.38 -25.55
C THR A 8 25.86 47.54 -24.35
N ARG A 9 26.90 47.94 -23.61
CA ARG A 9 27.32 47.23 -22.38
C ARG A 9 26.32 47.35 -21.25
N ILE A 10 25.66 48.51 -21.10
CA ILE A 10 24.60 48.70 -20.12
C ILE A 10 23.36 47.88 -20.49
N ILE A 11 22.96 47.88 -21.76
CA ILE A 11 21.83 47.06 -22.23
C ILE A 11 22.12 45.57 -22.10
N SER A 12 23.32 45.11 -22.44
CA SER A 12 23.72 43.71 -22.23
C SER A 12 23.79 43.35 -20.73
N ALA A 13 24.23 44.24 -19.85
CA ALA A 13 24.22 44.00 -18.41
C ALA A 13 22.80 43.99 -17.81
N ILE A 14 21.87 44.81 -18.33
CA ILE A 14 20.46 44.80 -17.93
C ILE A 14 19.75 43.54 -18.44
N ILE A 15 20.04 43.09 -19.65
CA ILE A 15 19.52 41.81 -20.17
C ILE A 15 20.10 40.63 -19.39
N LEU A 16 21.38 40.67 -19.02
CA LEU A 16 21.97 39.64 -18.16
C LEU A 16 21.36 39.66 -16.76
N LEU A 17 21.07 40.83 -16.17
CA LEU A 17 20.37 40.95 -14.88
C LEU A 17 18.91 40.48 -14.93
N LEU A 18 18.22 40.71 -16.04
CA LEU A 18 16.85 40.24 -16.27
C LEU A 18 16.79 38.72 -16.52
N CYS A 19 17.88 38.10 -16.99
CA CYS A 19 17.99 36.65 -17.16
C CYS A 19 18.35 35.88 -15.88
N ILE A 20 18.71 36.56 -14.77
CA ILE A 20 18.95 35.93 -13.45
C ILE A 20 17.74 36.04 -12.52
N MET A 21 16.63 36.62 -12.99
CA MET A 21 15.32 36.51 -12.34
C MET A 21 14.47 35.47 -13.07
N GLY A 22 14.93 34.21 -13.06
CA GLY A 22 14.02 33.08 -13.21
C GLY A 22 13.18 33.04 -11.95
N CYS A 23 11.89 33.37 -12.05
CA CYS A 23 10.93 33.23 -10.96
C CYS A 23 10.95 31.80 -10.41
N THR A 24 11.52 31.62 -9.23
CA THR A 24 10.96 30.66 -8.27
C THR A 24 9.68 31.32 -7.75
N ASP A 25 8.53 30.67 -7.95
CA ASP A 25 7.31 31.03 -7.22
C ASP A 25 7.56 30.70 -5.73
N GLU A 26 8.14 31.63 -4.99
CA GLU A 26 7.97 31.68 -3.54
C GLU A 26 6.50 32.03 -3.28
N SER A 27 5.64 31.02 -3.19
CA SER A 27 4.27 31.26 -2.72
C SER A 27 4.31 31.64 -1.25
N ILE A 28 4.29 32.95 -1.00
CA ILE A 28 4.19 33.59 0.32
C ILE A 28 2.95 33.05 1.06
N ILE A 29 3.15 32.22 2.08
CA ILE A 29 2.12 31.80 3.05
C ILE A 29 2.00 32.85 4.17
N SER A 30 1.64 34.08 3.81
CA SER A 30 1.41 35.16 4.77
C SER A 30 0.31 36.10 4.25
N GLY A 31 -0.88 35.54 4.09
CA GLY A 31 -2.12 36.28 3.94
C GLY A 31 -3.28 35.40 4.39
N VAL A 32 -4.31 35.98 5.00
CA VAL A 32 -5.54 35.25 5.31
C VAL A 32 -6.24 34.94 3.99
N ILE A 33 -5.87 33.81 3.38
CA ILE A 33 -6.51 33.26 2.18
C ILE A 33 -7.74 32.46 2.64
N PRO A 34 -8.93 32.68 2.05
CA PRO A 34 -10.13 31.91 2.33
C PRO A 34 -9.88 30.40 2.25
N THR A 35 -10.42 29.64 3.21
CA THR A 35 -10.25 28.17 3.33
C THR A 35 -10.69 27.39 2.09
N GLU A 36 -11.57 27.96 1.27
CA GLU A 36 -12.08 27.40 0.00
C GLU A 36 -11.06 27.34 -1.15
N ASN A 37 -9.88 27.96 -1.03
CA ASN A 37 -8.86 28.02 -2.09
C ASN A 37 -7.61 27.14 -1.84
N LYS A 38 -7.65 26.26 -0.85
CA LYS A 38 -6.51 25.41 -0.45
C LYS A 38 -6.71 23.97 -0.89
N ILE A 39 -5.62 23.29 -1.25
CA ILE A 39 -5.58 21.83 -1.28
C ILE A 39 -4.95 21.34 0.02
N THR A 40 -5.46 20.24 0.55
CA THR A 40 -4.92 19.60 1.75
C THR A 40 -4.08 18.41 1.32
N VAL A 41 -2.83 18.36 1.77
CA VAL A 41 -1.93 17.23 1.54
C VAL A 41 -1.66 16.54 2.87
N LYS A 42 -1.87 15.23 2.90
CA LYS A 42 -1.58 14.38 4.05
C LYS A 42 -0.44 13.42 3.69
N MET A 43 0.56 13.33 4.54
CA MET A 43 1.68 12.39 4.37
C MET A 43 1.85 11.52 5.61
N THR A 44 2.07 10.23 5.41
CA THR A 44 2.38 9.27 6.48
C THR A 44 3.83 8.86 6.40
N MET A 45 4.57 9.02 7.49
CA MET A 45 5.98 8.65 7.58
C MET A 45 6.11 7.20 8.02
N PRO A 46 7.05 6.44 7.46
CA PRO A 46 7.19 5.03 7.77
C PRO A 46 7.77 4.85 9.19
N GLY A 47 7.33 3.82 9.90
CA GLY A 47 8.07 3.19 11.00
C GLY A 47 8.25 3.98 12.30
N LEU A 48 8.06 3.29 13.42
CA LEU A 48 8.49 3.46 14.82
C LEU A 48 8.61 4.84 15.50
N GLU A 49 7.56 5.21 16.24
CA GLU A 49 7.65 6.15 17.37
C GLU A 49 8.11 5.37 18.60
N ILE A 50 9.25 5.76 19.13
CA ILE A 50 9.74 5.32 20.43
C ILE A 50 9.54 6.53 21.37
N PRO A 51 8.41 6.65 22.09
CA PRO A 51 8.23 7.75 23.04
C PRO A 51 9.26 7.69 24.17
N MET A 52 10.31 8.50 24.10
CA MET A 52 11.40 8.48 25.08
C MET A 52 10.95 8.95 26.47
N LEU A 53 10.80 8.01 27.41
CA LEU A 53 10.81 8.28 28.85
C LEU A 53 12.22 8.07 29.44
N THR A 54 13.23 8.83 29.00
CA THR A 54 14.43 9.01 29.82
C THR A 54 14.98 10.43 29.72
N ARG A 55 15.35 10.93 30.91
CA ARG A 55 15.67 12.30 31.30
C ARG A 55 17.04 12.80 30.81
N SER A 56 17.45 12.43 29.60
CA SER A 56 18.54 13.09 28.86
C SER A 56 17.98 13.48 27.50
N GLY A 57 17.54 14.72 27.41
CA GLY A 57 16.75 15.25 26.30
C GLY A 57 17.52 15.38 24.98
N GLU A 58 16.69 15.48 23.93
CA GLU A 58 16.87 16.16 22.64
C GLU A 58 17.08 15.37 21.33
N ASP A 59 17.67 14.15 21.28
CA ASP A 59 18.24 13.71 19.98
C ASP A 59 17.71 12.44 19.27
N ARG A 60 16.42 12.02 19.37
CA ARG A 60 15.96 10.79 18.67
C ARG A 60 14.63 10.83 17.91
N ILE A 61 14.06 12.02 17.71
CA ILE A 61 12.86 12.25 16.84
C ILE A 61 13.27 12.38 15.35
N TRP A 62 14.57 12.40 15.05
CA TRP A 62 15.11 12.78 13.73
C TRP A 62 14.84 11.76 12.60
N GLU A 63 14.69 10.46 12.89
CA GLU A 63 14.46 9.44 11.84
C GLU A 63 13.14 9.66 11.07
N ARG A 64 12.16 10.35 11.69
CA ARG A 64 10.89 10.77 11.06
C ARG A 64 10.87 12.25 10.72
N LYS A 65 11.82 13.03 11.23
CA LYS A 65 11.81 14.47 11.12
C LYS A 65 11.89 14.84 9.65
N ILE A 66 10.90 15.59 9.22
CA ILE A 66 10.88 16.25 7.94
C ILE A 66 11.04 17.72 8.28
N GLU A 67 12.01 18.39 7.66
CA GLU A 67 12.15 19.84 7.75
C GLU A 67 11.70 20.51 6.45
N GLU A 68 11.80 19.79 5.34
CA GLU A 68 11.48 20.29 4.02
C GLU A 68 10.90 19.20 3.13
N VAL A 69 10.07 19.63 2.19
CA VAL A 69 9.36 18.78 1.25
C VAL A 69 9.31 19.46 -0.11
N ASP A 70 9.68 18.72 -1.15
CA ASP A 70 9.44 19.06 -2.53
C ASP A 70 8.25 18.26 -3.05
N LEU A 71 7.20 18.99 -3.41
CA LEU A 71 5.98 18.45 -4.00
C LEU A 71 5.99 18.72 -5.51
N MET A 72 5.91 17.66 -6.30
CA MET A 72 6.01 17.70 -7.75
C MET A 72 4.78 17.05 -8.39
N PHE A 73 4.14 17.76 -9.31
CA PHE A 73 2.95 17.31 -10.02
C PHE A 73 3.32 16.90 -11.44
N PHE A 74 3.04 15.65 -11.81
CA PHE A 74 3.30 15.11 -13.15
C PHE A 74 2.00 14.84 -13.89
N ASP A 75 2.00 15.02 -15.22
CA ASP A 75 0.83 14.86 -16.09
C ASP A 75 0.55 13.39 -16.51
N ASP A 76 -0.36 13.19 -17.48
CA ASP A 76 -0.73 11.88 -18.03
C ASP A 76 0.06 11.48 -19.29
N SER A 77 1.13 12.20 -19.64
CA SER A 77 1.99 11.82 -20.76
C SER A 77 2.80 10.56 -20.45
N SER A 78 3.39 9.96 -21.49
CA SER A 78 4.19 8.73 -21.37
C SER A 78 5.52 8.92 -22.12
N PRO A 79 6.64 9.15 -21.40
CA PRO A 79 6.76 9.29 -19.94
C PRO A 79 6.12 10.58 -19.40
N SER A 80 5.63 10.57 -18.15
CA SER A 80 4.93 11.72 -17.54
C SER A 80 5.85 12.92 -17.33
N GLU A 81 5.38 14.14 -17.61
CA GLU A 81 6.17 15.38 -17.55
C GLU A 81 5.79 16.24 -16.35
N LEU A 82 6.76 16.98 -15.81
CA LEU A 82 6.56 17.86 -14.65
C LEU A 82 5.72 19.10 -15.01
N ILE A 83 4.56 19.25 -14.37
CA ILE A 83 3.67 20.41 -14.48
C ILE A 83 4.14 21.54 -13.56
N LYS A 84 4.42 21.20 -12.30
CA LYS A 84 4.73 22.14 -11.22
C LYS A 84 5.56 21.47 -10.13
N HIS A 85 6.50 22.23 -9.58
CA HIS A 85 7.28 21.91 -8.39
C HIS A 85 7.04 22.99 -7.33
N VAL A 86 6.87 22.56 -6.08
CA VAL A 86 6.73 23.44 -4.92
C VAL A 86 7.63 22.95 -3.81
N HIS A 87 8.45 23.83 -3.28
CA HIS A 87 9.22 23.59 -2.07
C HIS A 87 8.44 24.09 -0.85
N ILE A 88 8.35 23.26 0.19
CA ILE A 88 7.55 23.49 1.38
C ILE A 88 8.44 23.23 2.59
N ASN A 89 8.59 24.25 3.44
CA ASN A 89 9.37 24.20 4.67
C ASN A 89 8.54 24.65 5.90
N GLN A 90 7.22 24.76 5.71
CA GLN A 90 6.25 25.10 6.75
C GLN A 90 5.03 24.19 6.63
N PHE A 91 4.82 23.35 7.64
CA PHE A 91 3.69 22.43 7.74
C PHE A 91 3.35 22.18 9.21
N SER A 92 2.14 21.68 9.48
CA SER A 92 1.74 21.25 10.81
C SER A 92 1.90 19.74 10.93
N GLU A 93 2.61 19.32 11.98
CA GLU A 93 2.54 17.93 12.44
C GLU A 93 1.23 17.74 13.21
N GLU A 94 0.47 16.73 12.81
CA GLU A 94 -0.79 16.38 13.44
C GLU A 94 -0.81 14.91 13.84
N THR A 95 -1.54 14.61 14.92
CA THR A 95 -1.78 13.26 15.41
C THR A 95 -3.28 13.03 15.45
N TRP A 96 -3.79 12.01 14.75
CA TRP A 96 -5.17 11.57 14.87
C TRP A 96 -5.18 10.15 15.41
N GLY A 97 -5.60 9.99 16.66
CA GLY A 97 -5.45 8.71 17.36
C GLY A 97 -3.97 8.38 17.56
N ASP A 98 -3.58 7.15 17.21
CA ASP A 98 -2.22 6.63 17.32
C ASP A 98 -1.39 6.86 16.02
N ASP A 99 -1.99 7.42 14.97
CA ASP A 99 -1.31 7.65 13.68
C ASP A 99 -0.74 9.09 13.60
N HIS A 100 0.58 9.19 13.39
CA HIS A 100 1.30 10.44 13.18
C HIS A 100 1.38 10.78 11.69
N PHE A 101 0.98 11.99 11.29
CA PHE A 101 1.05 12.44 9.92
C PHE A 101 1.40 13.93 9.83
N ILE A 102 2.00 14.32 8.71
CA ILE A 102 2.20 15.72 8.38
C ILE A 102 1.02 16.18 7.52
N LEU A 103 0.47 17.34 7.88
CA LEU A 103 -0.58 18.01 7.14
C LEU A 103 -0.12 19.40 6.75
N PHE A 104 -0.34 19.76 5.50
CA PHE A 104 -0.18 21.13 5.06
C PHE A 104 -1.18 21.50 4.00
N HIS A 105 -1.32 22.82 3.82
CA HIS A 105 -2.21 23.39 2.85
C HIS A 105 -1.43 24.15 1.79
N LEU A 106 -1.66 23.81 0.53
CA LEU A 106 -1.10 24.53 -0.60
C LEU A 106 -2.19 25.40 -1.23
N ALA A 107 -1.90 26.68 -1.43
CA ALA A 107 -2.79 27.59 -2.16
C ALA A 107 -2.53 27.46 -3.66
N LEU A 108 -3.60 27.27 -4.45
CA LEU A 108 -3.52 27.27 -5.90
C LEU A 108 -3.82 28.66 -6.44
N GLY A 109 -2.93 29.19 -7.29
CA GLY A 109 -3.13 30.45 -7.98
C GLY A 109 -4.35 30.43 -8.91
N GLU A 110 -4.95 31.59 -9.20
CA GLU A 110 -6.16 31.66 -10.05
C GLU A 110 -5.97 31.09 -11.46
N ASN A 111 -4.74 31.13 -11.98
CA ASN A 111 -4.38 30.64 -13.32
C ASN A 111 -3.62 29.30 -13.29
N GLU A 112 -3.49 28.67 -12.12
CA GLU A 112 -2.79 27.39 -12.01
C GLU A 112 -3.70 26.24 -12.39
N ASP A 113 -3.35 25.58 -13.49
CA ASP A 113 -4.05 24.39 -13.96
C ASP A 113 -3.25 23.13 -13.60
N LEU A 114 -3.76 22.40 -12.60
CA LEU A 114 -3.30 21.07 -12.23
C LEU A 114 -4.36 20.00 -12.54
N SER A 115 -5.37 20.29 -13.37
CA SER A 115 -6.43 19.34 -13.74
C SER A 115 -5.90 18.11 -14.51
N HIS A 116 -4.76 18.28 -15.17
CA HIS A 116 -4.04 17.22 -15.88
C HIS A 116 -3.07 16.42 -15.01
N ALA A 117 -2.87 16.80 -13.73
CA ALA A 117 -1.99 16.06 -12.85
C ALA A 117 -2.50 14.62 -12.65
N ARG A 118 -1.59 13.65 -12.77
CA ARG A 118 -1.83 12.23 -12.49
C ARG A 118 -1.01 11.66 -11.37
N THR A 119 0.21 12.16 -11.19
CA THR A 119 1.05 11.72 -10.08
C THR A 119 1.48 12.93 -9.28
N VAL A 120 1.33 12.83 -7.96
CA VAL A 120 1.95 13.75 -7.00
C VAL A 120 3.13 13.01 -6.40
N VAL A 121 4.33 13.49 -6.69
CA VAL A 121 5.59 13.00 -6.14
C VAL A 121 6.02 13.90 -5.00
N THR A 122 6.48 13.30 -3.92
CA THR A 122 6.97 13.98 -2.74
C THR A 122 8.38 13.50 -2.44
N VAL A 123 9.31 14.44 -2.31
CA VAL A 123 10.68 14.18 -1.82
C VAL A 123 10.88 14.99 -0.55
N ALA A 124 11.26 14.35 0.54
CA ALA A 124 11.54 15.03 1.80
C ALA A 124 13.03 15.04 2.12
N ASN A 125 13.50 16.10 2.79
CA ASN A 125 14.87 16.26 3.31
C ASN A 125 15.98 16.08 2.25
N ALA A 126 15.71 16.51 1.01
CA ALA A 126 16.67 16.42 -0.09
C ALA A 126 16.43 17.48 -1.16
N HIS A 127 16.03 18.69 -0.76
CA HIS A 127 15.71 19.77 -1.68
C HIS A 127 16.85 20.10 -2.63
N ASP A 128 18.08 20.17 -2.11
CA ASP A 128 19.27 20.40 -2.92
C ASP A 128 19.40 19.37 -4.05
N LYS A 129 19.01 18.10 -3.82
CA LYS A 129 19.06 17.04 -4.84
C LYS A 129 17.95 17.15 -5.86
N VAL A 130 16.77 17.61 -5.45
CA VAL A 130 15.70 17.94 -6.39
C VAL A 130 16.15 19.09 -7.29
N MET A 131 16.71 20.16 -6.72
CA MET A 131 17.17 21.32 -7.47
C MET A 131 18.38 21.04 -8.37
N ASP A 132 19.32 20.20 -7.93
CA ASP A 132 20.45 19.70 -8.74
C ASP A 132 19.94 19.04 -10.03
N VAL A 133 18.86 18.26 -9.94
CA VAL A 133 18.25 17.59 -11.09
C VAL A 133 17.46 18.59 -11.93
N LEU A 134 16.56 19.37 -11.34
CA LEU A 134 15.72 20.33 -12.06
C LEU A 134 16.55 21.39 -12.80
N GLY A 135 17.68 21.82 -12.23
CA GLY A 135 18.58 22.79 -12.85
C GLY A 135 19.28 22.30 -14.12
N GLN A 136 19.27 20.99 -14.39
CA GLN A 136 19.84 20.41 -15.62
C GLN A 136 18.88 20.50 -16.82
N TYR A 137 17.60 20.81 -16.57
CA TYR A 137 16.55 20.81 -17.58
C TYR A 137 15.89 22.19 -17.68
N PRO A 138 15.39 22.58 -18.88
CA PRO A 138 14.49 23.71 -18.99
C PRO A 138 13.25 23.55 -18.09
N PRO A 139 12.65 24.65 -17.58
CA PRO A 139 11.45 24.57 -16.75
C PRO A 139 10.34 23.76 -17.42
N LYS A 140 9.72 22.83 -16.66
CA LYS A 140 8.62 21.96 -17.10
C LYS A 140 8.94 21.02 -18.28
N SER A 141 10.20 20.66 -18.47
CA SER A 141 10.61 19.72 -19.54
C SER A 141 11.19 18.40 -19.02
N ILE A 142 11.20 18.21 -17.70
CA ILE A 142 11.73 16.98 -17.09
C ILE A 142 10.65 15.91 -17.05
N SER A 143 10.98 14.73 -17.58
CA SER A 143 10.14 13.55 -17.41
C SER A 143 10.33 12.94 -16.01
N LYS A 144 9.32 12.25 -15.50
CA LYS A 144 9.40 11.55 -14.21
C LYS A 144 10.53 10.50 -14.23
N THR A 145 10.73 9.81 -15.34
CA THR A 145 11.85 8.87 -15.52
C THR A 145 13.20 9.56 -15.39
N ASP A 146 13.39 10.71 -16.04
CA ASP A 146 14.65 11.47 -15.94
C ASP A 146 14.88 12.02 -14.53
N LEU A 147 13.80 12.44 -13.84
CA LEU A 147 13.87 12.80 -12.42
C LEU A 147 14.40 11.60 -11.61
N LEU A 148 13.75 10.44 -11.72
CA LEU A 148 14.08 9.26 -10.92
C LEU A 148 15.49 8.73 -11.20
N ASP A 149 15.91 8.69 -12.47
CA ASP A 149 17.24 8.23 -12.88
C ASP A 149 18.36 9.13 -12.32
N ASN A 150 18.08 10.41 -12.03
CA ASN A 150 19.08 11.37 -11.54
C ASN A 150 18.90 11.75 -10.07
N LEU A 151 17.81 11.34 -9.42
CA LEU A 151 17.53 11.63 -8.01
C LEU A 151 18.33 10.71 -7.08
N ILE A 152 19.64 10.92 -7.06
CA ILE A 152 20.63 10.15 -6.32
C ILE A 152 21.13 10.97 -5.13
N PHE A 153 21.11 10.34 -3.95
CA PHE A 153 21.79 10.88 -2.78
C PHE A 153 23.11 10.15 -2.59
N GLN A 154 24.16 10.90 -2.27
CA GLN A 154 25.51 10.39 -2.06
C GLN A 154 26.09 10.96 -0.77
N SER A 155 26.74 10.10 0.00
CA SER A 155 27.48 10.48 1.20
C SER A 155 28.79 9.70 1.31
N SER A 156 29.75 10.26 2.05
CA SER A 156 31.05 9.63 2.30
C SER A 156 31.22 9.29 3.77
N GLY A 157 31.68 8.07 4.06
CA GLY A 157 31.96 7.62 5.42
C GLY A 157 30.71 7.27 6.22
N GLN A 158 30.83 7.34 7.55
CA GLN A 158 29.73 7.08 8.49
C GLN A 158 28.59 8.08 8.27
N TRP A 159 27.35 7.59 8.23
CA TRP A 159 26.17 8.45 8.21
C TRP A 159 26.11 9.31 9.49
N ASP A 160 25.91 10.61 9.32
CA ASP A 160 25.69 11.53 10.44
C ASP A 160 24.27 11.30 10.98
N THR A 161 24.17 10.77 12.20
CA THR A 161 22.88 10.49 12.85
C THR A 161 22.12 11.75 13.24
N SER A 162 22.71 12.94 13.12
CA SER A 162 21.99 14.20 13.25
C SER A 162 21.43 14.70 11.90
N ALA A 163 21.86 14.11 10.78
CA ALA A 163 21.33 14.45 9.47
C ALA A 163 19.96 13.82 9.23
N LEU A 164 19.07 14.60 8.61
CA LEU A 164 17.75 14.14 8.21
C LEU A 164 17.85 13.09 7.09
N ILE A 165 16.98 12.08 7.15
CA ILE A 165 16.96 11.01 6.15
C ILE A 165 16.09 11.45 4.97
N PRO A 166 16.62 11.42 3.74
CA PRO A 166 15.79 11.62 2.55
C PRO A 166 14.70 10.57 2.43
N MET A 167 13.49 11.02 2.08
CA MET A 167 12.35 10.14 1.88
C MET A 167 11.66 10.42 0.56
N TYR A 168 11.02 9.39 0.01
CA TYR A 168 10.23 9.47 -1.20
C TYR A 168 8.82 8.95 -0.93
N GLY A 169 7.81 9.65 -1.41
CA GLY A 169 6.44 9.15 -1.47
C GLY A 169 5.79 9.58 -2.77
N GLU A 170 4.82 8.82 -3.25
CA GLU A 170 3.98 9.28 -4.34
C GLU A 170 2.55 8.78 -4.18
N THR A 171 1.62 9.54 -4.76
CA THR A 171 0.24 9.10 -4.90
C THR A 171 -0.28 9.49 -6.26
N TYR A 172 -1.29 8.77 -6.72
CA TYR A 172 -1.95 9.09 -7.96
C TYR A 172 -3.17 9.96 -7.71
N VAL A 173 -3.46 10.84 -8.66
CA VAL A 173 -4.56 11.79 -8.60
C VAL A 173 -5.27 11.88 -9.96
N TYR A 174 -6.51 12.32 -9.95
CA TYR A 174 -7.29 12.56 -11.16
C TYR A 174 -7.50 14.06 -11.37
N GLY A 175 -6.38 14.77 -11.51
CA GLY A 175 -6.33 16.23 -11.43
C GLY A 175 -6.38 16.72 -9.99
N ILE A 176 -5.88 17.94 -9.79
CA ILE A 176 -5.89 18.62 -8.49
C ILE A 176 -6.79 19.85 -8.61
N TYR A 177 -7.77 19.94 -7.71
CA TYR A 177 -8.77 21.00 -7.68
C TYR A 177 -8.83 21.62 -6.28
N LYS A 178 -9.20 22.91 -6.23
CA LYS A 178 -9.37 23.64 -4.97
C LYS A 178 -10.40 22.95 -4.06
N GLY A 179 -10.08 22.82 -2.78
CA GLY A 179 -10.93 22.15 -1.78
C GLY A 179 -10.92 20.62 -1.83
N VAL A 180 -10.29 20.00 -2.84
CA VAL A 180 -10.15 18.54 -2.92
C VAL A 180 -8.85 18.12 -2.22
N PRO A 181 -8.91 17.24 -1.19
CA PRO A 181 -7.71 16.74 -0.55
C PRO A 181 -6.94 15.79 -1.49
N VAL A 182 -5.61 15.88 -1.44
CA VAL A 182 -4.73 14.89 -2.07
C VAL A 182 -4.83 13.60 -1.26
N PRO A 183 -4.93 12.42 -1.90
CA PRO A 183 -4.86 11.14 -1.20
C PRO A 183 -3.60 11.04 -0.33
N ASN A 184 -3.66 10.24 0.72
CA ASN A 184 -2.52 10.08 1.62
C ASN A 184 -1.27 9.62 0.87
N ILE A 185 -0.16 10.29 1.10
CA ILE A 185 1.14 9.96 0.51
C ILE A 185 1.95 9.17 1.54
N GLU A 186 2.15 7.88 1.29
CA GLU A 186 3.01 7.04 2.12
C GLU A 186 4.47 7.31 1.75
N MET A 187 5.25 7.77 2.72
CA MET A 187 6.67 8.06 2.55
C MET A 187 7.50 6.79 2.82
N LYS A 188 8.63 6.66 2.14
CA LYS A 188 9.62 5.59 2.34
C LYS A 188 11.00 6.21 2.50
N ARG A 189 11.71 5.82 3.57
CA ARG A 189 13.12 6.21 3.76
C ARG A 189 13.98 5.58 2.67
N MET A 190 15.04 6.27 2.28
CA MET A 190 16.01 5.72 1.33
C MET A 190 17.08 4.81 1.96
N LEU A 191 17.26 4.86 3.30
CA LEU A 191 18.30 4.13 4.02
C LEU A 191 17.75 2.89 4.73
N ALA A 192 18.63 1.90 4.91
CA ALA A 192 18.47 0.77 5.82
C ALA A 192 19.12 1.09 7.18
N ARG A 193 18.58 0.54 8.27
CA ARG A 193 19.15 0.64 9.62
C ARG A 193 19.65 -0.72 10.09
N ILE A 194 20.84 -0.75 10.68
CA ILE A 194 21.43 -1.96 11.28
C ILE A 194 21.69 -1.69 12.77
N ASP A 195 21.14 -2.56 13.62
CA ASP A 195 21.41 -2.55 15.05
C ASP A 195 22.18 -3.82 15.43
N VAL A 196 23.12 -3.70 16.37
CA VAL A 196 23.99 -4.82 16.77
C VAL A 196 23.98 -5.00 18.28
N GLU A 197 23.80 -6.25 18.73
CA GLU A 197 23.83 -6.61 20.14
C GLU A 197 24.75 -7.81 20.37
N ASN A 198 25.64 -7.72 21.36
CA ASN A 198 26.41 -8.88 21.82
C ASN A 198 25.79 -9.49 23.07
N LYS A 199 25.05 -10.59 22.94
CA LYS A 199 24.45 -11.29 24.10
C LYS A 199 25.45 -12.18 24.83
N VAL A 200 26.65 -12.37 24.28
CA VAL A 200 27.70 -13.18 24.89
C VAL A 200 28.39 -12.39 26.00
N ASN A 201 28.68 -13.05 27.11
CA ASN A 201 29.46 -12.46 28.19
C ASN A 201 30.82 -11.95 27.68
N GLY A 202 31.19 -10.71 28.04
CA GLY A 202 32.45 -10.09 27.62
C GLY A 202 33.71 -10.91 27.94
N SER A 203 33.67 -11.78 28.95
CA SER A 203 34.79 -12.64 29.35
C SER A 203 35.03 -13.75 28.33
N ILE A 204 33.99 -14.13 27.58
CA ILE A 204 34.07 -15.10 26.49
C ILE A 204 34.39 -14.36 25.20
N PHE A 205 33.57 -13.36 24.86
CA PHE A 205 33.77 -12.52 23.68
C PHE A 205 33.39 -11.09 23.99
N LYS A 206 34.40 -10.21 24.08
CA LYS A 206 34.24 -8.77 24.22
C LYS A 206 34.27 -8.13 22.85
N LEU A 207 33.11 -7.69 22.36
CA LEU A 207 33.02 -6.92 21.13
C LEU A 207 33.59 -5.52 21.39
N GLU A 208 34.48 -5.05 20.52
CA GLU A 208 35.13 -3.73 20.67
C GLU A 208 34.86 -2.82 19.47
N LYS A 209 34.79 -3.38 18.26
CA LYS A 209 34.49 -2.63 17.05
C LYS A 209 33.60 -3.43 16.10
N ILE A 210 32.78 -2.69 15.36
CA ILE A 210 31.95 -3.20 14.27
C ILE A 210 32.41 -2.49 13.00
N HIS A 211 32.73 -3.25 11.97
CA HIS A 211 33.16 -2.73 10.68
C HIS A 211 32.07 -2.98 9.65
N LEU A 212 31.46 -1.92 9.12
CA LEU A 212 30.56 -2.03 7.97
C LEU A 212 31.41 -2.03 6.69
N ALA A 213 31.46 -3.16 6.01
CA ALA A 213 32.30 -3.38 4.83
C ALA A 213 31.46 -3.52 3.56
N ASN A 214 32.09 -3.20 2.41
CA ASN A 214 31.49 -3.29 1.06
C ASN A 214 30.18 -2.50 0.89
N TYR A 215 29.91 -1.53 1.75
CA TYR A 215 28.73 -0.68 1.68
C TYR A 215 28.75 0.21 0.43
N ARG A 216 27.56 0.61 -0.01
CA ARG A 216 27.38 1.58 -1.10
C ARG A 216 27.51 3.00 -0.54
N THR A 217 28.04 3.93 -1.32
CA THR A 217 28.15 5.36 -0.94
C THR A 217 27.04 6.23 -1.51
N SER A 218 26.14 5.64 -2.29
CA SER A 218 25.04 6.33 -2.93
C SER A 218 23.85 5.40 -3.11
N GLY A 219 22.66 5.99 -3.17
CA GLY A 219 21.40 5.30 -3.46
C GLY A 219 20.41 6.22 -4.14
N PHE A 220 19.44 5.63 -4.84
CA PHE A 220 18.29 6.39 -5.34
C PHE A 220 17.39 6.79 -4.17
N ILE A 221 16.93 8.04 -4.15
CA ILE A 221 15.98 8.51 -3.12
C ILE A 221 14.64 7.78 -3.30
N ALA A 222 14.21 7.58 -4.54
CA ALA A 222 13.01 6.85 -4.89
C ALA A 222 13.19 5.32 -4.81
N PRO A 223 12.15 4.56 -4.38
CA PRO A 223 12.12 3.10 -4.42
C PRO A 223 12.14 2.61 -5.87
N ALA A 224 12.37 1.31 -6.08
CA ALA A 224 12.47 0.71 -7.41
C ALA A 224 11.28 1.09 -8.32
N TRP A 225 11.56 1.49 -9.57
CA TRP A 225 10.56 1.89 -10.57
C TRP A 225 10.74 1.16 -11.89
N SER A 226 9.76 1.28 -12.78
CA SER A 226 9.89 0.85 -14.17
C SER A 226 10.56 1.95 -15.01
N HIS A 227 11.72 1.68 -15.60
CA HIS A 227 12.37 2.62 -16.52
C HIS A 227 11.52 2.97 -17.75
N HIS A 228 10.52 2.16 -18.10
CA HIS A 228 9.65 2.43 -19.25
C HIS A 228 8.53 3.42 -18.92
N THR A 229 8.03 3.41 -17.68
CA THR A 229 6.81 4.16 -17.32
C THR A 229 7.04 5.19 -16.21
N GLY A 230 8.16 5.13 -15.50
CA GLY A 230 8.42 5.97 -14.31
C GLY A 230 7.52 5.63 -13.11
N LEU A 231 6.80 4.52 -13.16
CA LEU A 231 5.92 4.09 -12.05
C LEU A 231 6.71 3.29 -11.02
N ILE A 232 6.61 3.66 -9.74
CA ILE A 232 7.19 2.91 -8.62
C ILE A 232 6.62 1.50 -8.57
N ILE A 233 7.46 0.47 -8.51
CA ILE A 233 7.01 -0.93 -8.46
C ILE A 233 6.25 -1.17 -7.14
N GLY A 234 4.98 -1.57 -7.24
CA GLY A 234 4.12 -1.84 -6.10
C GLY A 234 4.26 -3.26 -5.56
N GLU A 235 3.91 -3.48 -4.29
CA GLU A 235 4.08 -4.78 -3.59
C GLU A 235 3.41 -5.97 -4.30
N TRP A 236 2.32 -5.71 -5.02
CA TRP A 236 1.58 -6.71 -5.79
C TRP A 236 2.34 -7.20 -7.03
N GLU A 237 3.29 -6.42 -7.55
CA GLU A 237 4.02 -6.76 -8.76
C GLU A 237 5.04 -7.89 -8.49
N HIS A 238 5.18 -8.81 -9.44
CA HIS A 238 6.17 -9.90 -9.35
C HIS A 238 7.62 -9.40 -9.30
N THR A 239 7.85 -8.18 -9.79
CA THR A 239 9.16 -7.52 -9.78
C THR A 239 9.42 -6.71 -8.52
N TYR A 240 8.52 -6.72 -7.53
CA TYR A 240 8.70 -5.99 -6.28
C TYR A 240 9.82 -6.62 -5.42
N PRO A 241 10.93 -5.89 -5.17
CA PRO A 241 12.10 -6.53 -4.58
C PRO A 241 11.98 -6.78 -3.08
N TYR A 242 11.30 -5.86 -2.37
CA TYR A 242 11.44 -5.73 -0.91
C TYR A 242 10.80 -6.84 -0.08
N SER A 243 9.83 -7.59 -0.63
CA SER A 243 9.20 -8.73 0.06
C SER A 243 9.47 -10.09 -0.58
N ARG A 244 10.17 -10.11 -1.72
CA ARG A 244 10.38 -11.31 -2.56
C ARG A 244 11.84 -11.77 -2.61
N ASN A 245 12.70 -11.22 -1.75
CA ASN A 245 14.14 -11.50 -1.73
C ASN A 245 14.83 -11.25 -3.09
N MET A 246 14.39 -10.24 -3.87
CA MET A 246 15.05 -9.86 -5.13
C MET A 246 15.96 -8.66 -4.92
N ASP A 247 16.90 -8.45 -5.84
CA ASP A 247 17.81 -7.32 -5.75
C ASP A 247 17.09 -5.96 -5.85
N PRO A 248 17.36 -5.01 -4.93
CA PRO A 248 16.86 -3.66 -5.02
C PRO A 248 17.48 -2.91 -6.21
N MET A 249 16.79 -1.87 -6.67
CA MET A 249 17.31 -0.96 -7.67
C MET A 249 18.33 -0.01 -7.05
N VAL A 250 19.57 -0.06 -7.53
CA VAL A 250 20.69 0.76 -7.02
C VAL A 250 21.40 1.51 -8.14
N PRO A 251 22.01 2.68 -7.87
CA PRO A 251 22.82 3.38 -8.87
C PRO A 251 23.94 2.49 -9.42
N SER A 252 24.28 2.69 -10.70
CA SER A 252 25.35 1.94 -11.34
C SER A 252 26.71 2.26 -10.70
N GLY A 253 27.60 1.26 -10.67
CA GLY A 253 28.94 1.38 -10.10
C GLY A 253 29.03 0.85 -8.67
N PHE A 254 30.07 0.07 -8.42
CA PHE A 254 30.48 -0.37 -7.09
C PHE A 254 31.96 -0.04 -6.94
N THR A 255 32.31 0.57 -5.80
CA THR A 255 33.70 0.82 -5.44
C THR A 255 33.93 0.22 -4.06
N VAL A 256 34.99 -0.56 -3.92
CA VAL A 256 35.41 -1.06 -2.61
C VAL A 256 35.93 0.12 -1.80
N ASN A 257 35.20 0.47 -0.75
CA ASN A 257 35.58 1.53 0.18
C ASN A 257 36.27 0.94 1.42
N PRO A 258 37.13 1.70 2.10
CA PRO A 258 37.56 1.35 3.45
C PRO A 258 36.33 1.11 4.34
N PRO A 259 36.35 0.09 5.22
CA PRO A 259 35.22 -0.17 6.10
C PRO A 259 34.94 1.00 7.03
N ILE A 260 33.67 1.25 7.34
CA ILE A 260 33.30 2.22 8.37
C ILE A 260 33.43 1.53 9.73
N GLU A 261 34.25 2.09 10.62
CA GLU A 261 34.45 1.57 11.97
C GLU A 261 33.48 2.22 12.97
N TYR A 262 32.76 1.41 13.72
CA TYR A 262 31.93 1.82 14.85
C TYR A 262 32.50 1.24 16.14
N SER A 263 32.73 2.08 17.14
CA SER A 263 33.21 1.63 18.45
C SER A 263 32.07 1.02 19.26
N TYR A 264 32.30 -0.15 19.86
CA TYR A 264 31.34 -0.85 20.70
C TYR A 264 31.88 -0.96 22.12
N SER A 265 31.10 -0.53 23.11
CA SER A 265 31.50 -0.55 24.52
C SER A 265 30.81 -1.71 25.24
N GLN A 266 31.62 -2.65 25.76
CA GLN A 266 31.15 -3.79 26.53
C GLN A 266 32.00 -4.01 27.78
N TYR A 267 31.35 -4.37 28.88
CA TYR A 267 32.02 -4.76 30.11
C TYR A 267 32.45 -6.23 30.11
N ASP A 268 33.57 -6.53 30.76
CA ASP A 268 34.18 -7.86 30.72
C ASP A 268 33.33 -9.00 31.31
N ASN A 269 32.31 -8.73 32.13
CA ASN A 269 31.56 -9.79 32.81
C ASN A 269 30.07 -9.83 32.46
N LEU A 270 29.65 -9.08 31.44
CA LEU A 270 28.25 -8.96 31.06
C LEU A 270 28.06 -9.04 29.54
N PRO A 271 26.85 -9.40 29.07
CA PRO A 271 26.41 -9.06 27.73
C PRO A 271 26.60 -7.57 27.43
N GLY A 272 26.83 -7.23 26.17
CA GLY A 272 26.93 -5.85 25.69
C GLY A 272 25.56 -5.21 25.46
N PRO A 273 25.47 -3.87 25.49
CA PRO A 273 24.23 -3.15 25.22
C PRO A 273 23.85 -3.21 23.73
N LEU A 274 22.57 -3.05 23.40
CA LEU A 274 22.14 -2.86 22.01
C LEU A 274 22.75 -1.55 21.46
N MET A 275 23.52 -1.67 20.38
CA MET A 275 23.95 -0.52 19.57
C MET A 275 22.82 -0.17 18.61
N GLU A 276 22.01 0.79 19.03
CA GLU A 276 20.77 1.16 18.35
C GLU A 276 20.92 2.47 17.56
N GLY A 277 20.49 2.47 16.29
CA GLY A 277 20.27 3.70 15.53
C GLY A 277 21.55 4.46 15.18
N LEU A 278 22.67 3.74 14.98
CA LEU A 278 23.97 4.31 14.63
C LEU A 278 24.47 3.90 13.24
N ILE A 279 24.07 2.73 12.76
CA ILE A 279 24.54 2.19 11.47
C ILE A 279 23.42 2.36 10.45
N TYR A 280 23.57 3.36 9.59
CA TYR A 280 22.71 3.55 8.42
C TYR A 280 23.50 3.33 7.15
N THR A 281 22.87 2.69 6.17
CA THR A 281 23.50 2.40 4.89
C THR A 281 22.48 2.39 3.76
N TYR A 282 22.96 2.56 2.53
CA TYR A 282 22.12 2.49 1.34
C TYR A 282 21.76 1.05 1.01
N GLU A 283 20.77 0.89 0.14
CA GLU A 283 20.43 -0.41 -0.42
C GLU A 283 21.63 -1.08 -1.08
N ALA A 284 21.67 -2.41 -0.99
CA ALA A 284 22.69 -3.19 -1.63
C ALA A 284 22.12 -4.51 -2.16
N PRO A 285 22.38 -4.86 -3.43
CA PRO A 285 21.97 -6.14 -3.98
C PRO A 285 22.75 -7.30 -3.36
N LYS A 286 22.26 -8.51 -3.58
CA LYS A 286 23.10 -9.71 -3.44
C LYS A 286 24.31 -9.53 -4.34
N ALA A 287 25.45 -9.96 -3.84
CA ALA A 287 26.69 -9.86 -4.58
C ALA A 287 27.60 -11.03 -4.23
N THR A 288 28.65 -11.17 -5.04
CA THR A 288 29.70 -12.14 -4.74
C THR A 288 30.33 -11.83 -3.38
N PRO A 289 30.90 -12.83 -2.68
CA PRO A 289 31.53 -12.66 -1.37
C PRO A 289 32.35 -11.41 -1.14
N ASN A 290 33.13 -10.98 -2.14
CA ASN A 290 34.06 -9.86 -2.02
C ASN A 290 33.39 -8.49 -2.19
N GLU A 291 32.17 -8.45 -2.72
CA GLU A 291 31.39 -7.22 -2.99
C GLU A 291 30.11 -7.15 -2.15
N LYS A 292 29.78 -8.24 -1.45
CA LYS A 292 28.62 -8.34 -0.57
C LYS A 292 28.82 -7.48 0.67
N VAL A 293 27.82 -6.65 0.97
CA VAL A 293 27.78 -5.87 2.22
C VAL A 293 27.75 -6.84 3.40
N CYS A 294 28.64 -6.63 4.35
CA CYS A 294 28.73 -7.46 5.54
C CYS A 294 29.22 -6.64 6.73
N LEU A 295 29.02 -7.17 7.93
CA LEU A 295 29.71 -6.70 9.12
C LEU A 295 30.95 -7.55 9.37
N VAL A 296 32.05 -6.92 9.80
CA VAL A 296 33.16 -7.62 10.44
C VAL A 296 33.23 -7.18 11.89
N LEU A 297 33.05 -8.12 12.80
CA LEU A 297 33.03 -7.89 14.24
C LEU A 297 34.42 -8.14 14.79
N GLU A 298 35.03 -7.10 15.36
CA GLU A 298 36.35 -7.15 15.98
C GLU A 298 36.21 -7.12 17.50
N GLY A 299 36.86 -8.06 18.17
CA GLY A 299 36.82 -8.15 19.62
C GLY A 299 37.87 -9.09 20.19
N LEU A 300 37.74 -9.38 21.48
CA LEU A 300 38.60 -10.29 22.22
C LEU A 300 37.84 -11.57 22.57
N TYR A 301 38.21 -12.69 21.94
CA TYR A 301 37.74 -14.01 22.35
C TYR A 301 38.70 -14.57 23.41
N LYS A 302 38.24 -14.70 24.66
CA LYS A 302 39.05 -15.14 25.81
C LYS A 302 40.41 -14.44 25.88
N GLY A 303 40.44 -13.13 25.62
CA GLY A 303 41.63 -12.29 25.64
C GLY A 303 42.45 -12.24 24.34
N VAL A 304 42.07 -12.98 23.30
CA VAL A 304 42.76 -12.97 21.99
C VAL A 304 41.99 -12.12 20.98
N ARG A 305 42.66 -11.15 20.37
CA ARG A 305 42.06 -10.32 19.31
C ARG A 305 41.69 -11.17 18.10
N THR A 306 40.46 -11.01 17.63
CA THR A 306 39.85 -11.84 16.60
C THR A 306 38.82 -11.07 15.78
N TYR A 307 38.57 -11.53 14.56
CA TYR A 307 37.63 -10.93 13.62
C TYR A 307 36.63 -11.97 13.12
N TYR A 308 35.34 -11.63 13.07
CA TYR A 308 34.27 -12.50 12.55
C TYR A 308 33.46 -11.77 11.49
N ARG A 309 33.29 -12.40 10.32
CA ARG A 309 32.39 -11.91 9.28
C ARG A 309 30.96 -12.33 9.59
N VAL A 310 30.02 -11.40 9.42
CA VAL A 310 28.57 -11.63 9.54
C VAL A 310 27.92 -11.12 8.26
N ASP A 311 27.34 -12.06 7.52
CA ASP A 311 26.57 -11.79 6.31
C ASP A 311 25.07 -11.69 6.65
N PHE A 312 24.34 -10.86 5.91
CA PHE A 312 22.89 -10.74 6.05
C PHE A 312 22.20 -11.92 5.36
N THR A 313 21.57 -12.79 6.17
CA THR A 313 20.89 -14.00 5.71
C THR A 313 19.49 -14.09 6.32
N SER A 314 18.59 -14.80 5.65
CA SER A 314 17.24 -15.07 6.14
C SER A 314 17.27 -16.02 7.34
N ASP A 315 16.39 -15.80 8.31
CA ASP A 315 16.14 -16.66 9.47
C ASP A 315 14.89 -17.56 9.29
N ARG A 316 14.11 -17.29 8.23
CA ARG A 316 12.81 -17.93 7.94
C ARG A 316 12.94 -19.42 7.69
N GLU A 317 12.11 -20.21 8.35
CA GLU A 317 12.03 -21.64 8.07
C GLU A 317 11.24 -21.90 6.78
N ALA A 318 11.47 -23.07 6.18
CA ALA A 318 10.77 -23.48 4.96
C ALA A 318 9.25 -23.56 5.21
N HIS A 319 8.47 -22.87 4.39
CA HIS A 319 7.01 -22.97 4.33
C HIS A 319 6.58 -23.12 2.86
N GLU A 320 5.44 -23.74 2.60
CA GLU A 320 4.92 -23.96 1.23
C GLU A 320 4.71 -22.66 0.43
N ASP A 321 4.71 -21.50 1.10
CA ASP A 321 4.46 -20.17 0.52
C ASP A 321 5.71 -19.27 0.39
N TYR A 322 6.90 -19.73 0.82
CA TYR A 322 8.13 -18.93 0.77
C TYR A 322 9.20 -19.57 -0.13
N GLU A 323 9.76 -18.78 -1.05
CA GLU A 323 10.91 -19.16 -1.88
C GLU A 323 12.28 -18.86 -1.23
N VAL A 324 12.28 -18.50 0.07
CA VAL A 324 13.46 -18.02 0.79
C VAL A 324 13.59 -18.78 2.10
N PHE A 325 14.75 -19.40 2.30
CA PHE A 325 15.00 -20.32 3.40
C PHE A 325 16.10 -19.79 4.33
N ARG A 326 16.14 -20.36 5.55
CA ARG A 326 17.15 -20.02 6.54
C ARG A 326 18.55 -20.21 5.95
N GLY A 327 19.36 -19.16 6.04
CA GLY A 327 20.72 -19.14 5.51
C GLY A 327 20.85 -18.61 4.08
N ASP A 328 19.74 -18.36 3.37
CA ASP A 328 19.80 -17.69 2.07
C ASP A 328 20.24 -16.24 2.21
N ASP A 329 21.03 -15.77 1.26
CA ASP A 329 21.48 -14.39 1.18
C ASP A 329 20.30 -13.44 0.99
N VAL A 330 20.30 -12.36 1.78
CA VAL A 330 19.30 -11.30 1.71
C VAL A 330 19.97 -9.97 1.37
N PRO A 331 19.49 -9.22 0.36
CA PRO A 331 19.91 -7.85 0.09
C PRO A 331 19.67 -6.92 1.28
N LEU A 332 20.31 -5.75 1.25
CA LEU A 332 19.91 -4.65 2.11
C LEU A 332 18.83 -3.81 1.42
N TYR A 333 17.67 -3.71 2.06
CA TYR A 333 16.53 -2.96 1.60
C TYR A 333 16.40 -1.64 2.35
N ARG A 334 15.97 -0.60 1.64
CA ARG A 334 15.62 0.69 2.23
C ARG A 334 14.46 0.52 3.20
N ASN A 335 14.34 1.42 4.16
CA ASN A 335 13.23 1.42 5.11
C ASN A 335 13.06 0.07 5.84
N HIS A 336 14.15 -0.67 6.03
CA HIS A 336 14.21 -1.90 6.82
C HIS A 336 15.16 -1.75 8.00
N LYS A 337 14.85 -2.42 9.11
CA LYS A 337 15.72 -2.55 10.29
C LYS A 337 16.26 -3.98 10.35
N TYR A 338 17.58 -4.12 10.47
CA TYR A 338 18.29 -5.38 10.60
C TYR A 338 18.87 -5.46 12.01
N VAL A 339 18.38 -6.36 12.86
CA VAL A 339 18.91 -6.56 14.22
C VAL A 339 19.82 -7.78 14.23
N VAL A 340 21.13 -7.55 14.36
CA VAL A 340 22.16 -8.59 14.42
C VAL A 340 22.48 -8.89 15.87
N ALA A 341 22.03 -10.04 16.37
CA ALA A 341 22.29 -10.50 17.72
C ALA A 341 23.36 -11.61 17.73
N ILE A 342 24.45 -11.39 18.46
CA ILE A 342 25.48 -12.42 18.71
C ILE A 342 25.00 -13.28 19.87
N THR A 343 24.72 -14.54 19.61
CA THR A 343 24.11 -15.45 20.60
C THR A 343 25.12 -16.39 21.25
N ALA A 344 26.22 -16.72 20.55
CA ALA A 344 27.30 -17.53 21.11
C ALA A 344 28.64 -17.23 20.40
N ALA A 345 29.74 -17.40 21.14
CA ALA A 345 31.09 -17.43 20.60
C ALA A 345 31.77 -18.73 21.04
N GLU A 346 31.98 -19.64 20.11
CA GLU A 346 32.40 -21.02 20.35
C GLU A 346 33.91 -21.23 20.19
N GLY A 347 34.61 -20.28 19.56
CA GLY A 347 36.03 -20.40 19.26
C GLY A 347 36.61 -19.14 18.62
N ILE A 348 37.92 -19.14 18.39
CA ILE A 348 38.63 -18.03 17.73
C ILE A 348 38.12 -17.84 16.28
N GLY A 349 38.03 -16.60 15.83
CA GLY A 349 37.77 -16.23 14.45
C GLY A 349 39.07 -16.04 13.67
N TYR A 350 39.08 -15.06 12.77
CA TYR A 350 40.24 -14.75 11.93
C TYR A 350 41.24 -13.84 12.66
N PRO A 351 42.54 -13.92 12.33
CA PRO A 351 43.58 -13.12 12.96
C PRO A 351 43.63 -11.66 12.44
N SER A 352 42.99 -11.37 11.30
CA SER A 352 42.96 -10.03 10.72
C SER A 352 41.63 -9.73 10.02
N PHE A 353 41.31 -8.44 9.91
CA PHE A 353 40.16 -7.97 9.12
C PHE A 353 40.21 -8.46 7.67
N ASN A 354 41.39 -8.41 7.03
CA ASN A 354 41.58 -8.79 5.62
C ASN A 354 41.33 -10.28 5.36
N GLU A 355 41.55 -11.14 6.36
CA GLU A 355 41.20 -12.55 6.27
C GLU A 355 39.71 -12.76 6.51
N ALA A 356 39.13 -12.10 7.52
CA ALA A 356 37.71 -12.20 7.84
C ALA A 356 36.82 -11.78 6.66
N ILE A 357 37.10 -10.63 6.05
CA ILE A 357 36.29 -10.11 4.94
C ILE A 357 36.29 -11.04 3.72
N LYS A 358 37.30 -11.90 3.55
CA LYS A 358 37.37 -12.85 2.42
C LYS A 358 36.69 -14.20 2.71
N ALA A 359 36.18 -14.41 3.93
CA ALA A 359 35.84 -15.74 4.42
C ALA A 359 34.35 -16.10 4.36
N SER A 360 33.62 -15.66 3.33
CA SER A 360 32.15 -15.82 3.20
C SER A 360 31.61 -17.26 3.21
N SER A 361 32.47 -18.28 3.05
CA SER A 361 32.04 -19.67 2.83
C SER A 361 32.45 -20.64 3.94
N VAL A 362 32.99 -20.14 5.06
CA VAL A 362 33.49 -20.96 6.16
C VAL A 362 32.57 -20.80 7.37
N LEU A 363 32.21 -21.92 8.01
CA LEU A 363 31.43 -21.92 9.24
C LEU A 363 32.10 -21.04 10.30
N SER A 364 31.40 -19.99 10.72
CA SER A 364 31.87 -19.10 11.76
C SER A 364 31.77 -19.78 13.13
N ASN A 365 32.80 -19.59 13.95
CA ASN A 365 32.76 -19.91 15.38
C ASN A 365 31.90 -18.91 16.17
N LEU A 366 31.37 -17.87 15.52
CA LEU A 366 30.39 -16.95 16.07
C LEU A 366 28.99 -17.34 15.59
N LYS A 367 28.04 -17.50 16.52
CA LYS A 367 26.62 -17.70 16.20
C LYS A 367 25.91 -16.36 16.26
N THR A 368 25.16 -16.06 15.20
CA THR A 368 24.38 -14.83 15.06
C THR A 368 22.96 -15.16 14.65
N SER A 369 22.01 -14.36 15.14
CA SER A 369 20.64 -14.29 14.65
C SER A 369 20.42 -12.93 13.99
N ILE A 370 19.70 -12.89 12.86
CA ILE A 370 19.40 -11.65 12.15
C ILE A 370 17.89 -11.54 12.00
N LEU A 371 17.29 -10.57 12.69
CA LEU A 371 15.89 -10.22 12.52
C LEU A 371 15.79 -9.11 11.46
N ILE A 372 15.05 -9.37 10.39
CA ILE A 372 14.81 -8.42 9.31
C ILE A 372 13.39 -7.88 9.42
N VAL A 373 13.28 -6.58 9.66
CA VAL A 373 12.02 -5.88 9.84
C VAL A 373 11.77 -4.96 8.65
N ASP A 374 10.74 -5.27 7.87
CA ASP A 374 10.15 -4.33 6.93
C ASP A 374 9.29 -3.30 7.69
N MET A 375 9.73 -2.04 7.67
CA MET A 375 9.08 -0.95 8.39
C MET A 375 7.94 -0.31 7.59
N ALA A 376 7.63 -0.80 6.38
CA ALA A 376 6.47 -0.36 5.62
C ALA A 376 5.17 -0.77 6.33
N GLY A 377 4.19 0.15 6.35
CA GLY A 377 2.88 -0.05 6.96
C GLY A 377 2.83 -0.17 8.49
N ILE A 378 3.98 -0.19 9.21
CA ILE A 378 3.99 -0.21 10.69
C ILE A 378 3.84 1.21 11.22
N ASN A 379 2.60 1.56 11.59
CA ASN A 379 2.23 2.91 12.00
C ASN A 379 1.96 3.04 13.51
N ASN A 380 1.72 1.92 14.19
CA ASN A 380 1.09 1.88 15.52
C ASN A 380 1.98 1.23 16.57
N ILE A 381 2.55 1.99 17.52
CA ILE A 381 3.85 1.64 18.12
C ILE A 381 3.88 2.01 19.61
N VAL A 382 4.38 1.10 20.43
CA VAL A 382 4.57 1.27 21.87
C VAL A 382 6.04 1.09 22.25
N TYR A 383 6.49 1.80 23.28
CA TYR A 383 7.89 1.80 23.75
C TYR A 383 7.97 1.95 25.28
N ASP A 384 8.99 1.32 25.89
CA ASP A 384 9.12 1.22 27.35
C ASP A 384 10.38 1.86 27.95
N GLY A 385 11.15 2.60 27.13
CA GLY A 385 12.44 3.16 27.53
C GLY A 385 13.65 2.36 27.02
N GLN A 386 13.46 1.13 26.56
CA GLN A 386 14.54 0.25 26.10
C GLN A 386 14.19 -0.58 24.85
N TYR A 387 12.94 -1.00 24.69
CA TYR A 387 12.46 -1.84 23.58
C TYR A 387 11.20 -1.25 22.96
N PHE A 388 10.85 -1.68 21.76
CA PHE A 388 9.61 -1.30 21.09
C PHE A 388 8.78 -2.49 20.61
N MET A 389 7.51 -2.20 20.32
CA MET A 389 6.63 -3.10 19.59
C MET A 389 5.67 -2.30 18.71
N GLY A 390 5.43 -2.74 17.48
CA GLY A 390 4.59 -2.06 16.51
C GLY A 390 3.70 -2.99 15.69
N THR A 391 2.56 -2.46 15.23
CA THR A 391 1.55 -3.17 14.44
C THR A 391 1.22 -2.44 13.15
N GLU A 392 0.79 -3.21 12.15
CA GLU A 392 0.32 -2.65 10.87
C GLU A 392 -0.99 -1.86 11.03
N LYS A 393 -1.90 -2.36 11.88
CA LYS A 393 -3.21 -1.75 12.13
C LYS A 393 -3.65 -1.96 13.57
N LYS A 394 -4.36 -0.98 14.12
CA LYS A 394 -5.07 -1.11 15.42
C LYS A 394 -6.47 -1.67 15.30
N VAL A 395 -7.10 -1.56 14.13
CA VAL A 395 -8.49 -1.98 13.91
C VAL A 395 -8.59 -2.85 12.66
N ILE A 396 -9.20 -4.03 12.79
CA ILE A 396 -9.50 -4.94 11.69
C ILE A 396 -10.99 -5.27 11.71
N ASP A 397 -11.65 -5.10 10.58
CA ASP A 397 -13.07 -5.36 10.41
C ASP A 397 -13.30 -6.75 9.79
N VAL A 398 -14.14 -7.57 10.41
CA VAL A 398 -14.50 -8.91 9.93
C VAL A 398 -16.03 -9.07 9.95
N PRO A 399 -16.67 -9.56 8.88
CA PRO A 399 -18.11 -9.79 8.87
C PRO A 399 -18.58 -10.81 9.91
N TRP A 400 -19.80 -10.65 10.42
CA TRP A 400 -20.41 -11.58 11.39
C TRP A 400 -20.45 -13.04 10.92
N LYS A 401 -20.97 -13.27 9.71
CA LYS A 401 -21.18 -14.62 9.13
C LYS A 401 -19.94 -15.21 8.46
N THR A 402 -18.76 -14.76 8.83
CA THR A 402 -17.51 -15.29 8.27
C THR A 402 -16.63 -15.86 9.37
N SER A 403 -16.10 -17.05 9.09
CA SER A 403 -14.93 -17.56 9.79
C SER A 403 -13.68 -17.18 9.03
N LYS A 404 -12.66 -16.69 9.74
CA LYS A 404 -11.42 -16.22 9.14
C LYS A 404 -10.20 -16.47 10.01
N GLU A 405 -9.14 -16.94 9.36
CA GLU A 405 -7.79 -16.86 9.90
C GLU A 405 -7.18 -15.51 9.50
N LEU A 406 -6.69 -14.77 10.49
CA LEU A 406 -6.02 -13.49 10.30
C LEU A 406 -4.58 -13.64 10.73
N LYS A 407 -3.65 -13.21 9.87
CA LYS A 407 -2.25 -13.02 10.23
C LYS A 407 -1.98 -11.53 10.32
N VAL A 408 -1.81 -11.04 11.54
CA VAL A 408 -1.57 -9.62 11.80
C VAL A 408 -0.08 -9.39 11.87
N LYS A 409 0.47 -8.49 11.05
CA LYS A 409 1.89 -8.14 11.12
C LYS A 409 2.15 -7.33 12.40
N ILE A 410 2.90 -7.93 13.31
CA ILE A 410 3.37 -7.33 14.55
C ILE A 410 4.89 -7.49 14.56
N VAL A 411 5.59 -6.45 14.97
CA VAL A 411 7.04 -6.42 15.08
C VAL A 411 7.39 -6.02 16.50
N SER A 412 8.34 -6.74 17.10
CA SER A 412 8.98 -6.32 18.35
C SER A 412 10.48 -6.51 18.22
N ASP A 413 11.26 -5.60 18.81
CA ASP A 413 12.69 -5.81 19.00
C ASP A 413 13.05 -6.35 20.39
N TYR A 414 12.04 -6.58 21.25
CA TYR A 414 12.21 -7.28 22.52
C TYR A 414 12.60 -8.74 22.28
N GLN A 415 13.73 -9.14 22.86
CA GLN A 415 14.39 -10.43 22.63
C GLN A 415 14.02 -11.53 23.66
N GLY A 416 12.89 -11.36 24.35
CA GLY A 416 12.35 -12.33 25.33
C GLY A 416 10.96 -12.81 24.94
N SER A 417 10.27 -13.50 25.87
CA SER A 417 8.94 -14.02 25.56
C SER A 417 7.94 -12.90 25.32
N TRP A 418 7.12 -13.05 24.28
CA TRP A 418 5.88 -12.29 24.13
C TRP A 418 4.70 -13.10 24.66
N GLU A 419 3.68 -12.39 25.10
CA GLU A 419 2.39 -12.93 25.53
C GLU A 419 1.28 -12.17 24.81
N ALA A 420 0.23 -12.87 24.41
CA ALA A 420 -0.97 -12.25 23.88
C ALA A 420 -2.20 -12.84 24.57
N GLU A 421 -3.18 -12.01 24.86
CA GLU A 421 -4.41 -12.36 25.56
C GLU A 421 -5.60 -11.68 24.90
N ILE A 422 -6.73 -12.39 24.84
CA ILE A 422 -8.01 -11.79 24.44
C ILE A 422 -8.68 -11.24 25.69
N LEU A 423 -8.99 -9.94 25.69
CA LEU A 423 -9.74 -9.30 26.76
C LEU A 423 -11.21 -9.71 26.71
N ASP A 424 -11.82 -9.88 27.89
CA ASP A 424 -13.21 -10.31 28.06
C ASP A 424 -13.59 -11.47 27.11
N PRO A 425 -12.88 -12.61 27.14
CA PRO A 425 -13.09 -13.71 26.18
C PRO A 425 -14.51 -14.29 26.23
N GLU A 426 -15.23 -14.10 27.34
CA GLU A 426 -16.66 -14.45 27.46
C GLU A 426 -17.54 -13.59 26.55
N LYS A 427 -17.21 -12.31 26.35
CA LYS A 427 -17.89 -11.40 25.41
C LYS A 427 -17.39 -11.58 23.98
N ALA A 428 -16.09 -11.88 23.82
CA ALA A 428 -15.43 -12.12 22.54
C ALA A 428 -15.24 -13.62 22.24
N TYR A 429 -16.24 -14.46 22.56
CA TYR A 429 -16.16 -15.93 22.45
C TYR A 429 -15.85 -16.44 21.02
N TRP A 430 -16.08 -15.58 20.02
CA TRP A 430 -15.84 -15.82 18.60
C TRP A 430 -14.41 -15.52 18.15
N LEU A 431 -13.56 -14.97 19.03
CA LEU A 431 -12.16 -14.66 18.75
C LEU A 431 -11.25 -15.60 19.54
N LYS A 432 -10.25 -16.17 18.88
CA LYS A 432 -9.24 -17.07 19.45
C LYS A 432 -7.89 -16.88 18.77
N PHE A 433 -6.83 -17.43 19.35
CA PHE A 433 -5.57 -17.64 18.65
C PHE A 433 -5.63 -18.92 17.80
N ALA A 434 -4.73 -19.08 16.83
CA ALA A 434 -4.69 -20.23 15.92
C ALA A 434 -4.59 -21.59 16.64
N ASN A 435 -4.00 -21.62 17.83
CA ASN A 435 -3.91 -22.78 18.71
C ASN A 435 -5.24 -23.14 19.42
N GLY A 436 -6.31 -22.36 19.20
CA GLY A 436 -7.64 -22.56 19.77
C GLY A 436 -7.85 -22.00 21.19
N THR A 437 -6.87 -21.29 21.74
CA THR A 437 -6.93 -20.71 23.10
C THR A 437 -7.27 -19.21 23.07
N THR A 438 -7.42 -18.62 24.25
CA THR A 438 -7.59 -17.17 24.46
C THR A 438 -6.32 -16.47 24.90
N SER A 439 -5.19 -17.19 24.93
CA SER A 439 -3.87 -16.64 25.18
C SER A 439 -2.78 -17.44 24.48
N ASP A 440 -1.77 -16.75 23.98
CA ASP A 440 -0.63 -17.33 23.28
C ASP A 440 0.69 -16.71 23.74
N ARG A 441 1.81 -17.40 23.51
CA ARG A 441 3.15 -16.93 23.88
C ARG A 441 4.24 -17.55 23.02
N GLY A 442 5.34 -16.81 22.84
CA GLY A 442 6.51 -17.29 22.06
C GLY A 442 7.76 -16.45 22.32
N GLU A 443 8.87 -16.76 21.64
CA GLU A 443 10.19 -16.13 21.87
C GLU A 443 10.58 -15.07 20.83
N ASN A 444 9.82 -14.92 19.74
CA ASN A 444 9.97 -13.88 18.70
C ASN A 444 8.61 -13.56 18.09
N LEU A 445 8.33 -12.28 17.79
CA LEU A 445 7.05 -11.85 17.22
C LEU A 445 7.26 -11.15 15.87
N SER A 446 6.88 -11.84 14.79
CA SER A 446 6.80 -11.31 13.42
C SER A 446 5.37 -11.29 12.87
N GLY A 447 4.40 -11.65 13.72
CA GLY A 447 2.99 -11.60 13.44
C GLY A 447 2.19 -12.46 14.42
N LEU A 448 0.87 -12.31 14.37
CA LEU A 448 -0.06 -13.01 15.23
C LEU A 448 -1.13 -13.69 14.39
N ASP A 449 -1.28 -15.00 14.59
CA ASP A 449 -2.28 -15.81 13.91
C ASP A 449 -3.53 -15.94 14.79
N LEU A 450 -4.61 -15.30 14.34
CA LEU A 450 -5.91 -15.25 15.01
C LEU A 450 -6.94 -16.08 14.25
N LEU A 451 -7.80 -16.76 14.99
CA LEU A 451 -8.99 -17.43 14.50
C LEU A 451 -10.24 -16.63 14.91
N VAL A 452 -10.96 -16.18 13.90
CA VAL A 452 -12.24 -15.50 14.02
C VAL A 452 -13.31 -16.49 13.59
N ALA A 453 -14.12 -17.02 14.51
CA ALA A 453 -15.14 -18.03 14.24
C ALA A 453 -16.49 -17.39 13.93
N GLU A 454 -17.30 -17.92 13.02
CA GLU A 454 -18.61 -17.33 12.68
C GLU A 454 -19.46 -16.97 13.93
N SER A 455 -20.16 -15.83 13.88
CA SER A 455 -21.04 -15.39 14.96
C SER A 455 -22.26 -14.63 14.42
N THR A 456 -23.33 -14.54 15.21
CA THR A 456 -24.53 -13.81 14.84
C THR A 456 -24.57 -12.42 15.49
N PRO A 457 -24.95 -11.36 14.74
CA PRO A 457 -25.06 -10.03 15.32
C PRO A 457 -26.14 -10.01 16.40
N PRO A 458 -25.86 -9.43 17.59
CA PRO A 458 -26.87 -9.22 18.62
C PRO A 458 -27.97 -8.27 18.13
N LEU A 459 -29.11 -8.27 18.82
CA LEU A 459 -30.30 -7.53 18.37
C LEU A 459 -30.12 -5.99 18.36
N GLU A 460 -29.18 -5.45 19.13
CA GLU A 460 -29.02 -3.99 19.32
C GLU A 460 -27.61 -3.46 18.95
N ASP A 461 -26.57 -4.30 18.92
CA ASP A 461 -25.20 -3.90 18.53
C ASP A 461 -24.79 -4.49 17.18
N CYS A 462 -24.64 -3.64 16.17
CA CYS A 462 -24.08 -4.04 14.88
C CYS A 462 -22.54 -4.23 14.92
N TYR A 463 -21.91 -3.73 15.99
CA TYR A 463 -20.47 -3.80 16.23
C TYR A 463 -20.18 -4.53 17.54
N ALA A 464 -19.72 -5.77 17.47
CA ALA A 464 -19.06 -6.40 18.61
C ALA A 464 -17.56 -6.32 18.45
N THR A 465 -16.86 -5.98 19.51
CA THR A 465 -15.41 -5.79 19.50
C THR A 465 -14.72 -6.85 20.35
N GLY A 466 -13.75 -7.54 19.76
CA GLY A 466 -12.78 -8.33 20.49
C GLY A 466 -11.47 -7.55 20.58
N GLN A 467 -10.88 -7.47 21.77
CA GLN A 467 -9.61 -6.81 21.96
C GLN A 467 -8.54 -7.86 22.25
N VAL A 468 -7.47 -7.84 21.46
CA VAL A 468 -6.29 -8.64 21.68
C VAL A 468 -5.24 -7.73 22.27
N VAL A 469 -4.89 -7.97 23.53
CA VAL A 469 -3.74 -7.34 24.16
C VAL A 469 -2.54 -8.21 23.89
N PHE A 470 -1.46 -7.60 23.45
CA PHE A 470 -0.18 -8.27 23.27
C PHE A 470 0.88 -7.51 24.05
N SER A 471 1.77 -8.25 24.68
CA SER A 471 2.74 -7.75 25.64
C SER A 471 4.10 -8.41 25.42
N THR A 472 5.17 -7.65 25.58
CA THR A 472 6.52 -8.17 25.45
C THR A 472 7.43 -7.34 26.36
N GLY A 473 7.98 -7.97 27.41
CA GLY A 473 8.61 -7.24 28.51
C GLY A 473 7.64 -6.29 29.21
N ARG A 474 7.91 -4.98 29.20
CA ARG A 474 7.01 -3.94 29.75
C ARG A 474 6.11 -3.31 28.69
N LEU A 475 6.31 -3.67 27.43
CA LEU A 475 5.53 -3.16 26.31
C LEU A 475 4.18 -3.84 26.32
N ARG A 476 3.13 -3.07 26.08
CA ARG A 476 1.76 -3.55 26.00
C ARG A 476 1.01 -2.72 24.98
N ASP A 477 0.33 -3.38 24.06
CA ASP A 477 -0.52 -2.73 23.08
C ASP A 477 -1.78 -3.55 22.80
N THR A 478 -2.80 -2.92 22.21
CA THR A 478 -4.12 -3.51 21.96
C THR A 478 -4.49 -3.42 20.49
N LEU A 479 -4.79 -4.58 19.91
CA LEU A 479 -5.42 -4.73 18.61
C LEU A 479 -6.93 -4.92 18.81
N THR A 480 -7.75 -4.19 18.05
CA THR A 480 -9.21 -4.33 18.07
C THR A 480 -9.69 -5.03 16.81
N ILE A 481 -10.35 -6.18 16.99
CA ILE A 481 -11.10 -6.86 15.93
C ILE A 481 -12.56 -6.46 16.07
N ARG A 482 -13.15 -5.84 15.05
CA ARG A 482 -14.58 -5.50 15.04
C ARG A 482 -15.35 -6.45 14.16
N ARG A 483 -16.47 -6.93 14.67
CA ARG A 483 -17.51 -7.54 13.85
C ARG A 483 -18.34 -6.46 13.19
N VAL A 484 -18.44 -6.52 11.87
CA VAL A 484 -19.19 -5.55 11.08
C VAL A 484 -20.26 -6.26 10.26
N THR A 485 -21.23 -5.47 9.80
CA THR A 485 -22.21 -5.94 8.82
C THR A 485 -21.52 -6.20 7.47
N LEU A 486 -22.03 -7.16 6.71
CA LEU A 486 -21.47 -7.43 5.40
C LEU A 486 -21.71 -6.26 4.45
N ALA A 487 -22.81 -5.52 4.61
CA ALA A 487 -23.07 -4.28 3.86
C ALA A 487 -21.90 -3.27 3.92
N GLU A 488 -21.21 -3.16 5.05
CA GLU A 488 -20.05 -2.26 5.21
C GLU A 488 -18.80 -2.73 4.47
N MET A 489 -18.72 -4.00 4.13
CA MET A 489 -17.61 -4.52 3.34
C MET A 489 -17.78 -4.24 1.85
N PHE A 490 -18.99 -3.93 1.39
CA PHE A 490 -19.27 -3.69 -0.01
C PHE A 490 -18.94 -2.25 -0.42
N ALA A 491 -18.47 -2.10 -1.65
CA ALA A 491 -18.19 -0.81 -2.24
C ALA A 491 -19.47 0.04 -2.33
N HIS A 492 -19.34 1.35 -2.20
CA HIS A 492 -20.48 2.25 -2.22
C HIS A 492 -21.06 2.47 -3.61
N SER A 493 -20.32 2.19 -4.70
CA SER A 493 -20.82 2.27 -6.09
C SER A 493 -20.45 1.04 -6.93
N ASN A 494 -21.09 0.89 -8.10
CA ASN A 494 -20.63 -0.02 -9.14
C ASN A 494 -19.35 0.53 -9.78
N ILE A 495 -18.60 -0.33 -10.47
CA ILE A 495 -17.42 0.10 -11.24
C ILE A 495 -17.85 1.00 -12.39
N MET A 496 -17.21 2.16 -12.55
CA MET A 496 -17.46 3.12 -13.62
C MET A 496 -16.16 3.53 -14.31
N ILE A 497 -16.29 4.19 -15.46
CA ILE A 497 -15.18 4.86 -16.13
C ILE A 497 -15.23 6.35 -15.78
N ILE A 498 -14.20 6.84 -15.12
CA ILE A 498 -14.03 8.26 -14.80
C ILE A 498 -12.66 8.69 -15.29
N ASP A 499 -12.59 9.76 -16.07
CA ASP A 499 -11.33 10.30 -16.61
C ASP A 499 -10.48 9.22 -17.31
N LYS A 500 -11.14 8.32 -18.06
CA LYS A 500 -10.55 7.17 -18.78
C LYS A 500 -10.01 6.03 -17.90
N SER A 501 -10.25 6.06 -16.59
CA SER A 501 -9.87 4.99 -15.67
C SER A 501 -11.06 4.33 -15.00
N LEU A 502 -10.90 3.06 -14.63
CA LEU A 502 -11.90 2.34 -13.86
C LEU A 502 -11.79 2.67 -12.38
N THR A 503 -12.92 2.97 -11.74
CA THR A 503 -12.98 3.28 -10.31
C THR A 503 -14.34 2.94 -9.70
N PHE A 504 -14.43 2.90 -8.38
CA PHE A 504 -15.65 2.75 -7.60
C PHE A 504 -15.49 3.39 -6.22
N ALA A 505 -16.60 3.72 -5.57
CA ALA A 505 -16.59 4.40 -4.29
C ALA A 505 -16.23 3.48 -3.12
N THR A 506 -15.27 3.89 -2.31
CA THR A 506 -14.80 3.15 -1.12
C THR A 506 -14.93 3.93 0.18
N SER A 507 -15.13 5.24 0.08
CA SER A 507 -15.28 6.17 1.20
C SER A 507 -16.54 7.02 1.05
N ASP A 508 -16.92 7.71 2.12
CA ASP A 508 -18.03 8.67 2.08
C ASP A 508 -17.77 9.83 1.11
N ILE A 509 -16.51 10.28 0.98
CA ILE A 509 -16.09 11.33 0.04
C ILE A 509 -16.35 10.90 -1.40
N ASP A 510 -16.07 9.64 -1.73
CA ASP A 510 -16.29 9.11 -3.08
C ASP A 510 -17.78 9.08 -3.46
N ARG A 511 -18.69 8.99 -2.47
CA ARG A 511 -20.14 8.82 -2.73
C ARG A 511 -20.75 10.00 -3.47
N GLU A 512 -20.28 11.21 -3.20
CA GLU A 512 -20.76 12.42 -3.90
C GLU A 512 -20.42 12.38 -5.39
N ARG A 513 -19.19 11.95 -5.71
CA ARG A 513 -18.70 11.86 -7.09
C ARG A 513 -19.24 10.65 -7.84
N LEU A 514 -19.30 9.50 -7.16
CA LEU A 514 -19.46 8.18 -7.78
C LEU A 514 -20.83 7.53 -7.51
N ARG A 515 -21.74 8.22 -6.82
CA ARG A 515 -23.17 7.93 -6.61
C ARG A 515 -23.56 6.45 -6.47
N PRO A 516 -24.07 5.99 -5.32
CA PRO A 516 -24.42 4.59 -5.08
C PRO A 516 -25.37 3.93 -6.09
N THR A 517 -26.25 4.73 -6.71
CA THR A 517 -27.25 4.30 -7.70
C THR A 517 -26.77 4.38 -9.16
N ALA A 518 -25.49 4.68 -9.40
CA ALA A 518 -24.90 4.67 -10.73
C ALA A 518 -24.88 3.27 -11.33
N GLN A 519 -25.23 3.17 -12.62
CA GLN A 519 -25.30 1.91 -13.39
C GLN A 519 -24.03 1.07 -13.26
N GLY A 520 -22.89 1.73 -13.36
CA GLY A 520 -21.62 1.09 -13.66
C GLY A 520 -21.49 0.67 -15.12
N VAL A 521 -20.27 0.30 -15.50
CA VAL A 521 -20.01 -0.42 -16.74
C VAL A 521 -20.17 -1.93 -16.51
N LEU A 522 -20.37 -2.67 -17.59
CA LEU A 522 -20.63 -4.11 -17.53
C LEU A 522 -19.32 -4.89 -17.71
N PHE A 523 -19.29 -6.12 -17.22
CA PHE A 523 -18.17 -7.03 -17.44
C PHE A 523 -18.70 -8.44 -17.71
N LYS A 524 -18.07 -9.15 -18.64
CA LYS A 524 -18.20 -10.62 -18.68
C LYS A 524 -17.56 -11.22 -17.44
N TRP A 525 -18.01 -12.39 -17.02
CA TRP A 525 -17.50 -12.97 -15.77
C TRP A 525 -16.01 -13.31 -15.90
N GLY A 526 -15.18 -12.65 -15.08
CA GLY A 526 -13.72 -12.78 -15.13
C GLY A 526 -13.05 -12.04 -16.28
N SER A 527 -13.71 -11.06 -16.91
CA SER A 527 -13.09 -10.16 -17.88
C SER A 527 -12.59 -8.89 -17.19
N LEU A 528 -11.40 -8.42 -17.57
CA LEU A 528 -10.88 -7.12 -17.16
C LEU A 528 -11.28 -6.00 -18.13
N TYR A 529 -12.02 -6.32 -19.19
CA TYR A 529 -12.41 -5.37 -20.22
C TYR A 529 -13.78 -4.74 -19.90
N PRO A 530 -13.88 -3.41 -19.76
CA PRO A 530 -15.15 -2.76 -19.48
C PRO A 530 -16.05 -2.72 -20.73
N ILE A 531 -17.30 -3.10 -20.54
CA ILE A 531 -18.31 -3.20 -21.58
C ILE A 531 -19.34 -2.09 -21.39
N ARG A 532 -19.58 -1.37 -22.48
CA ARG A 532 -20.54 -0.26 -22.53
C ARG A 532 -21.96 -0.75 -22.23
N PRO A 533 -22.70 -0.08 -21.33
CA PRO A 533 -24.03 -0.52 -20.91
C PRO A 533 -25.17 -0.10 -21.86
N ALA A 534 -24.87 0.53 -23.00
CA ALA A 534 -25.85 0.88 -24.03
C ALA A 534 -25.24 0.82 -25.44
N GLY A 535 -26.10 0.81 -26.46
CA GLY A 535 -25.77 0.71 -27.89
C GLY A 535 -25.90 -0.72 -28.42
N ASN A 536 -26.72 -0.90 -29.44
CA ASN A 536 -26.88 -2.17 -30.16
C ASN A 536 -26.67 -1.95 -31.67
N PRO A 537 -25.84 -2.76 -32.35
CA PRO A 537 -25.04 -3.85 -31.79
C PRO A 537 -23.94 -3.34 -30.86
N TYR A 538 -23.35 -4.25 -30.10
CA TYR A 538 -22.18 -3.92 -29.30
C TYR A 538 -20.98 -3.55 -30.18
N GLU A 539 -20.27 -2.47 -29.83
CA GLU A 539 -19.03 -2.05 -30.47
C GLU A 539 -17.89 -2.00 -29.45
N SER A 540 -16.77 -2.64 -29.79
CA SER A 540 -15.52 -2.57 -29.01
C SER A 540 -14.39 -1.97 -29.83
N HIS A 541 -13.58 -1.14 -29.17
CA HIS A 541 -12.37 -0.55 -29.75
C HIS A 541 -11.17 -1.50 -29.71
N LYS A 542 -11.28 -2.62 -28.99
CA LYS A 542 -10.19 -3.59 -28.77
C LYS A 542 -10.49 -4.95 -29.39
N TYR A 543 -11.74 -5.40 -29.31
CA TYR A 543 -12.19 -6.70 -29.81
C TYR A 543 -13.20 -6.48 -30.94
N GLU A 544 -13.06 -7.20 -32.06
CA GLU A 544 -13.94 -6.96 -33.21
C GLU A 544 -15.36 -7.51 -33.00
N ARG A 545 -15.50 -8.60 -32.23
CA ARG A 545 -16.78 -9.28 -32.00
C ARG A 545 -17.01 -9.58 -30.53
N TRP A 546 -18.28 -9.78 -30.16
CA TRP A 546 -18.68 -10.10 -28.79
C TRP A 546 -18.00 -11.37 -28.27
N GLU A 547 -17.96 -12.41 -29.10
CA GLU A 547 -17.34 -13.70 -28.78
C GLU A 547 -15.83 -13.64 -28.54
N ASP A 548 -15.15 -12.60 -29.06
CA ASP A 548 -13.69 -12.47 -28.97
C ASP A 548 -13.23 -11.83 -27.64
N ILE A 549 -14.16 -11.24 -26.87
CA ILE A 549 -13.84 -10.61 -25.57
C ILE A 549 -13.42 -11.70 -24.57
N PRO A 550 -12.19 -11.66 -24.02
CA PRO A 550 -11.74 -12.63 -23.03
C PRO A 550 -12.54 -12.56 -21.74
N TYR A 551 -12.83 -13.72 -21.17
CA TYR A 551 -13.48 -13.90 -19.88
C TYR A 551 -13.01 -15.23 -19.28
N ALA A 552 -13.40 -15.53 -18.04
CA ALA A 552 -12.94 -16.71 -17.32
C ALA A 552 -13.57 -18.02 -17.86
N HIS A 553 -12.97 -18.50 -18.94
CA HIS A 553 -13.38 -19.67 -19.71
C HIS A 553 -12.17 -20.43 -20.27
N TRP A 554 -12.34 -21.74 -20.50
CA TRP A 554 -11.27 -22.62 -20.96
C TRP A 554 -10.72 -22.22 -22.33
N SER A 555 -11.57 -21.66 -23.22
CA SER A 555 -11.13 -21.11 -24.53
C SER A 555 -10.11 -19.98 -24.40
N PHE A 556 -10.02 -19.35 -23.23
CA PHE A 556 -9.05 -18.29 -22.92
C PHE A 556 -8.02 -18.74 -21.87
N ASN A 557 -7.76 -20.04 -21.77
CA ASN A 557 -6.79 -20.65 -20.84
C ASN A 557 -7.07 -20.38 -19.36
N PHE A 558 -8.33 -20.16 -18.99
CA PHE A 558 -8.75 -20.13 -17.60
C PHE A 558 -9.20 -21.54 -17.17
N THR A 559 -8.43 -22.18 -16.28
CA THR A 559 -8.60 -23.59 -15.90
C THR A 559 -8.87 -23.75 -14.40
N THR A 560 -9.88 -23.05 -13.87
CA THR A 560 -10.35 -23.30 -12.51
C THR A 560 -11.27 -24.51 -12.52
N THR A 561 -10.97 -25.51 -11.70
CA THR A 561 -11.84 -26.69 -11.50
C THR A 561 -13.16 -26.27 -10.86
N PRO A 562 -14.32 -26.77 -11.35
CA PRO A 562 -15.61 -26.53 -10.70
C PRO A 562 -15.55 -26.98 -9.24
N THR A 563 -16.04 -26.14 -8.34
CA THR A 563 -16.11 -26.50 -6.93
C THR A 563 -17.29 -27.44 -6.69
N ASN A 564 -17.07 -28.52 -5.94
CA ASN A 564 -18.10 -29.49 -5.56
C ASN A 564 -19.12 -28.87 -4.58
N ASN A 565 -19.94 -27.92 -5.06
CA ASN A 565 -20.93 -27.14 -4.28
C ASN A 565 -20.35 -26.33 -3.11
N LYS A 566 -19.03 -26.08 -3.08
CA LYS A 566 -18.42 -25.20 -2.08
C LYS A 566 -18.33 -23.78 -2.64
N ASP A 567 -18.85 -22.82 -1.88
CA ASP A 567 -18.65 -21.40 -2.16
C ASP A 567 -17.15 -21.11 -2.21
N ALA A 568 -16.69 -20.49 -3.29
CA ALA A 568 -15.27 -20.31 -3.52
C ALA A 568 -15.02 -19.10 -4.40
N ASP A 569 -14.02 -18.31 -4.01
CA ASP A 569 -13.45 -17.30 -4.88
C ASP A 569 -12.58 -17.97 -5.96
N ALA A 570 -13.13 -18.12 -7.16
CA ALA A 570 -12.48 -18.76 -8.30
C ALA A 570 -11.19 -18.08 -8.76
N PHE A 571 -11.02 -16.81 -8.39
CA PHE A 571 -9.87 -16.01 -8.79
C PHE A 571 -8.78 -16.03 -7.72
N LYS A 572 -9.07 -16.45 -6.48
CA LYS A 572 -8.14 -16.31 -5.36
C LYS A 572 -6.71 -16.81 -5.63
N THR A 573 -6.57 -17.96 -6.27
CA THR A 573 -5.28 -18.59 -6.58
C THR A 573 -4.81 -18.39 -8.01
N TYR A 574 -5.62 -17.74 -8.85
CA TYR A 574 -5.32 -17.53 -10.26
C TYR A 574 -4.08 -16.64 -10.42
N ASN A 575 -3.21 -17.01 -11.36
CA ASN A 575 -1.97 -16.29 -11.68
C ASN A 575 -1.11 -16.00 -10.44
N ASN A 576 -0.67 -17.05 -9.75
CA ASN A 576 0.18 -16.98 -8.54
C ASN A 576 -0.45 -16.13 -7.41
N ASN A 577 -1.72 -16.39 -7.11
CA ASN A 577 -2.50 -15.66 -6.09
C ASN A 577 -2.76 -14.17 -6.38
N LEU A 578 -2.39 -13.66 -7.55
CA LEU A 578 -2.70 -12.28 -7.96
C LEU A 578 -4.21 -12.09 -8.21
N GLY A 579 -4.86 -13.14 -8.69
CA GLY A 579 -6.29 -13.19 -9.01
C GLY A 579 -6.71 -12.52 -10.32
N PHE A 580 -5.73 -12.04 -11.09
CA PHE A 580 -5.94 -11.58 -12.45
C PHE A 580 -4.65 -11.69 -13.27
N LYS A 581 -4.80 -11.59 -14.60
CA LYS A 581 -3.71 -11.53 -15.58
C LYS A 581 -4.04 -10.46 -16.60
N LYS A 582 -3.38 -9.29 -16.48
CA LYS A 582 -3.74 -8.11 -17.26
C LYS A 582 -3.48 -8.30 -18.76
N GLU A 583 -2.40 -8.97 -19.12
CA GLU A 583 -2.01 -9.20 -20.52
C GLU A 583 -3.02 -10.08 -21.26
N ALA A 584 -3.75 -10.91 -20.50
CA ALA A 584 -4.82 -11.75 -21.03
C ALA A 584 -6.22 -11.11 -20.92
N ASP A 585 -6.35 -9.95 -20.25
CA ASP A 585 -7.64 -9.34 -19.84
C ASP A 585 -8.56 -10.31 -19.08
N ILE A 586 -8.01 -11.22 -18.29
CA ILE A 586 -8.76 -12.23 -17.53
C ILE A 586 -8.48 -12.10 -16.04
N GLY A 587 -9.52 -12.19 -15.22
CA GLY A 587 -9.42 -12.23 -13.77
C GLY A 587 -10.52 -11.46 -13.06
N ASP A 588 -10.32 -11.28 -11.76
CA ASP A 588 -11.16 -10.44 -10.92
C ASP A 588 -10.87 -8.96 -11.18
N ILE A 589 -11.85 -8.25 -11.74
CA ILE A 589 -11.72 -6.83 -12.05
C ILE A 589 -11.57 -5.96 -10.78
N CYS A 590 -12.18 -6.32 -9.66
CA CYS A 590 -12.04 -5.59 -8.41
C CYS A 590 -10.62 -5.70 -7.85
N ARG A 591 -10.00 -6.89 -7.96
CA ARG A 591 -8.58 -7.09 -7.62
C ARG A 591 -7.67 -6.31 -8.55
N TYR A 592 -7.96 -6.34 -9.86
CA TYR A 592 -7.20 -5.57 -10.84
C TYR A 592 -7.23 -4.06 -10.54
N ILE A 593 -8.42 -3.48 -10.33
CA ILE A 593 -8.56 -2.06 -9.99
C ILE A 593 -7.86 -1.74 -8.68
N SER A 594 -8.07 -2.57 -7.64
CA SER A 594 -7.48 -2.32 -6.33
C SER A 594 -5.97 -2.58 -6.22
N SER A 595 -5.39 -3.28 -7.20
CA SER A 595 -3.94 -3.44 -7.34
C SER A 595 -3.25 -2.27 -8.04
N GLN A 596 -4.01 -1.38 -8.69
CA GLN A 596 -3.42 -0.26 -9.41
C GLN A 596 -2.71 0.66 -8.43
N LYS A 597 -1.55 1.20 -8.84
CA LYS A 597 -0.84 2.26 -8.09
C LYS A 597 -1.73 3.48 -7.84
N THR A 598 -2.76 3.64 -8.68
CA THR A 598 -3.73 4.72 -8.60
C THR A 598 -4.77 4.55 -7.50
N TRP A 599 -4.75 3.43 -6.79
CA TRP A 599 -5.83 3.00 -5.92
C TRP A 599 -5.45 3.18 -4.44
N GLY A 600 -6.06 4.16 -3.79
CA GLY A 600 -5.91 4.42 -2.35
C GLY A 600 -6.97 3.73 -1.47
N GLY A 601 -7.91 2.99 -2.05
CA GLY A 601 -9.12 2.51 -1.37
C GLY A 601 -8.98 1.20 -0.58
N GLY A 602 -7.78 0.64 -0.45
CA GLY A 602 -7.53 -0.69 0.14
C GLY A 602 -7.70 -1.85 -0.85
N LYS A 603 -7.64 -3.11 -0.41
CA LYS A 603 -7.78 -4.28 -1.30
C LYS A 603 -9.25 -4.65 -1.51
N TRP A 604 -9.61 -5.04 -2.72
CA TRP A 604 -10.98 -5.38 -3.11
C TRP A 604 -11.02 -6.57 -4.06
N ARG A 605 -12.14 -7.30 -4.05
CA ARG A 605 -12.40 -8.45 -4.93
C ARG A 605 -13.88 -8.56 -5.28
N LEU A 606 -14.20 -9.45 -6.21
CA LEU A 606 -15.56 -9.90 -6.45
C LEU A 606 -16.10 -10.62 -5.21
N PRO A 607 -17.38 -10.39 -4.84
CA PRO A 607 -17.99 -11.07 -3.71
C PRO A 607 -18.27 -12.52 -4.05
N THR A 608 -18.20 -13.42 -3.08
CA THR A 608 -18.65 -14.79 -3.27
C THR A 608 -20.18 -14.88 -3.22
N ASN A 609 -20.73 -16.02 -3.63
CA ASN A 609 -22.18 -16.25 -3.57
C ASN A 609 -22.68 -16.28 -2.11
N GLU A 610 -21.89 -16.83 -1.19
CA GLU A 610 -22.22 -16.83 0.24
C GLU A 610 -22.24 -15.41 0.83
N GLU A 611 -21.34 -14.53 0.39
CA GLU A 611 -21.35 -13.13 0.78
C GLU A 611 -22.62 -12.44 0.26
N LEU A 612 -22.96 -12.57 -1.02
CA LEU A 612 -24.20 -11.97 -1.55
C LEU A 612 -25.45 -12.50 -0.83
N ARG A 613 -25.50 -13.79 -0.50
CA ARG A 613 -26.60 -14.40 0.29
C ARG A 613 -26.63 -13.87 1.71
N SER A 614 -25.47 -13.68 2.33
CA SER A 614 -25.36 -13.13 3.68
C SER A 614 -25.83 -11.68 3.73
N LEU A 615 -25.49 -10.87 2.72
CA LEU A 615 -25.93 -9.49 2.58
C LEU A 615 -27.47 -9.42 2.45
N LEU A 616 -28.06 -10.29 1.63
CA LEU A 616 -29.51 -10.39 1.55
C LEU A 616 -30.10 -10.82 2.91
N ALA A 617 -29.52 -11.82 3.56
CA ALA A 617 -29.99 -12.33 4.84
C ALA A 617 -29.94 -11.30 5.98
N GLU A 618 -28.98 -10.35 5.96
CA GLU A 618 -28.95 -9.21 6.89
C GLU A 618 -30.19 -8.33 6.78
N THR A 619 -30.78 -8.27 5.58
CA THR A 619 -31.99 -7.49 5.28
C THR A 619 -33.27 -8.22 5.76
N THR A 620 -33.29 -9.55 5.71
CA THR A 620 -34.51 -10.39 5.84
C THR A 620 -35.07 -10.58 7.25
N LYS A 621 -34.57 -9.89 8.27
CA LYS A 621 -35.22 -9.89 9.60
C LYS A 621 -36.56 -9.12 9.60
N ASP A 622 -36.87 -8.41 8.50
CA ASP A 622 -38.12 -7.72 8.20
C ASP A 622 -38.67 -8.23 6.84
N PRO A 623 -39.95 -8.65 6.71
CA PRO A 623 -40.50 -9.15 5.44
C PRO A 623 -40.59 -8.11 4.31
N HIS A 624 -40.36 -6.82 4.59
CA HIS A 624 -40.42 -5.76 3.58
C HIS A 624 -39.03 -5.22 3.20
N ILE A 625 -38.38 -5.87 2.24
CA ILE A 625 -37.15 -5.34 1.63
C ILE A 625 -37.49 -4.07 0.84
N TYR A 626 -36.89 -2.94 1.21
CA TYR A 626 -37.11 -1.66 0.53
C TYR A 626 -36.55 -1.71 -0.90
N ARG A 627 -37.44 -1.39 -1.85
CA ARG A 627 -37.14 -1.24 -3.27
C ARG A 627 -37.44 0.19 -3.66
N PHE A 628 -36.48 0.86 -4.28
CA PHE A 628 -36.70 2.21 -4.77
C PHE A 628 -37.08 2.16 -6.26
N GLY A 629 -37.86 3.14 -6.71
CA GLY A 629 -38.23 3.29 -8.11
C GLY A 629 -39.37 2.43 -8.63
N LYS A 630 -39.58 2.55 -9.93
CA LYS A 630 -40.71 1.94 -10.64
C LYS A 630 -40.37 0.66 -11.42
N PHE A 631 -39.11 0.27 -11.51
CA PHE A 631 -38.66 -0.93 -12.24
C PHE A 631 -39.20 -0.99 -13.68
N GLY A 632 -38.89 0.02 -14.50
CA GLY A 632 -39.36 0.11 -15.88
C GLY A 632 -38.24 -0.11 -16.88
N ASN A 633 -38.50 -0.88 -17.94
CA ASN A 633 -37.54 -1.11 -19.02
C ASN A 633 -37.34 0.15 -19.85
N ILE A 634 -36.14 0.71 -19.82
CA ILE A 634 -35.76 1.91 -20.56
C ILE A 634 -34.67 1.66 -21.61
N THR A 635 -34.36 0.38 -21.88
CA THR A 635 -33.32 -0.03 -22.82
C THR A 635 -33.45 0.65 -24.19
N ASN A 636 -34.66 0.65 -24.76
CA ASN A 636 -34.93 1.29 -26.04
C ASN A 636 -34.75 2.81 -25.99
N GLY A 637 -35.07 3.44 -24.86
CA GLY A 637 -34.85 4.88 -24.68
C GLY A 637 -33.37 5.24 -24.66
N LEU A 638 -32.55 4.43 -23.98
CA LEU A 638 -31.11 4.63 -23.90
C LEU A 638 -30.41 4.36 -25.24
N ASN A 639 -30.80 3.32 -25.96
CA ASN A 639 -30.22 2.98 -27.27
C ASN A 639 -30.50 4.04 -28.34
N ASN A 640 -31.59 4.79 -28.22
CA ASN A 640 -32.00 5.81 -29.18
C ASN A 640 -31.66 7.24 -28.73
N ALA A 641 -30.87 7.41 -27.66
CA ALA A 641 -30.52 8.72 -27.16
C ALA A 641 -29.61 9.47 -28.14
N ALA A 642 -30.08 10.61 -28.65
CA ALA A 642 -29.34 11.46 -29.59
C ALA A 642 -28.44 12.52 -28.90
N ASP A 643 -28.63 12.73 -27.59
CA ASP A 643 -27.86 13.71 -26.82
C ASP A 643 -26.47 13.15 -26.47
N SER A 644 -25.41 13.82 -26.95
CA SER A 644 -24.03 13.34 -26.81
C SER A 644 -23.51 13.34 -25.37
N VAL A 645 -24.03 14.24 -24.51
CA VAL A 645 -23.60 14.33 -23.10
C VAL A 645 -24.24 13.21 -22.30
N PHE A 646 -25.54 13.03 -22.46
CA PHE A 646 -26.30 11.93 -21.88
C PHE A 646 -25.75 10.58 -22.35
N PHE A 647 -25.47 10.45 -23.65
CA PHE A 647 -24.86 9.25 -24.21
C PHE A 647 -23.51 8.94 -23.55
N ASN A 648 -22.67 9.95 -23.32
CA ASN A 648 -21.39 9.76 -22.64
C ASN A 648 -21.59 9.27 -21.19
N ILE A 649 -22.50 9.89 -20.43
CA ILE A 649 -22.84 9.50 -19.05
C ILE A 649 -23.27 8.03 -18.96
N VAL A 650 -24.10 7.59 -19.90
CA VAL A 650 -24.52 6.18 -19.99
C VAL A 650 -23.32 5.30 -20.35
N MET A 651 -22.53 5.67 -21.35
CA MET A 651 -21.38 4.88 -21.80
C MET A 651 -20.28 4.71 -20.74
N THR A 652 -20.12 5.68 -19.84
CA THR A 652 -19.17 5.62 -18.72
C THR A 652 -19.73 4.93 -17.47
N GLY A 653 -21.02 4.56 -17.48
CA GLY A 653 -21.70 3.93 -16.35
C GLY A 653 -22.08 4.90 -15.22
N THR A 654 -21.95 6.21 -15.43
CA THR A 654 -22.24 7.26 -14.43
C THR A 654 -23.72 7.64 -14.40
N PHE A 655 -24.52 7.07 -15.30
CA PHE A 655 -25.97 7.25 -15.29
C PHE A 655 -26.60 6.65 -14.03
N THR A 656 -27.29 7.47 -13.24
CA THR A 656 -27.96 7.02 -12.01
C THR A 656 -29.39 6.57 -12.26
N TYR A 657 -29.70 5.35 -11.86
CA TYR A 657 -31.07 4.86 -11.90
C TYR A 657 -31.83 5.24 -10.65
N LEU A 658 -33.11 5.55 -10.84
CA LEU A 658 -34.06 5.71 -9.75
C LEU A 658 -34.75 4.40 -9.38
N SER A 659 -34.31 3.25 -9.90
CA SER A 659 -34.81 1.92 -9.53
C SER A 659 -33.71 0.97 -9.07
N GLY A 660 -34.01 0.18 -8.04
CA GLY A 660 -33.07 -0.78 -7.49
C GLY A 660 -33.47 -1.32 -6.12
N LEU A 661 -32.51 -2.02 -5.52
CA LEU A 661 -32.66 -2.73 -4.27
C LEU A 661 -31.77 -2.11 -3.18
N GLN A 662 -32.32 -1.90 -1.99
CA GLN A 662 -31.53 -1.57 -0.81
C GLN A 662 -31.33 -2.82 0.04
N LEU A 663 -30.09 -3.09 0.46
CA LEU A 663 -29.73 -4.26 1.25
C LEU A 663 -28.92 -3.85 2.48
N GLY A 664 -29.01 -4.65 3.54
CA GLY A 664 -28.28 -4.47 4.79
C GLY A 664 -29.20 -4.34 6.00
N ILE A 665 -28.61 -4.29 7.20
CA ILE A 665 -29.35 -4.39 8.47
C ILE A 665 -30.29 -3.19 8.71
N THR A 666 -29.97 -2.04 8.14
CA THR A 666 -30.72 -0.77 8.26
C THR A 666 -31.57 -0.46 7.03
N ALA A 667 -31.67 -1.38 6.07
CA ALA A 667 -32.45 -1.22 4.84
C ALA A 667 -33.97 -1.38 5.07
N LYS A 668 -34.52 -0.61 6.02
CA LYS A 668 -35.91 -0.70 6.51
C LYS A 668 -36.80 0.46 6.07
N ASP A 669 -36.21 1.62 5.79
CA ASP A 669 -36.93 2.87 5.56
C ASP A 669 -36.65 3.47 4.18
N HIS A 670 -37.59 4.29 3.70
CA HIS A 670 -37.41 5.11 2.51
C HIS A 670 -36.20 6.04 2.68
N VAL A 671 -35.24 5.96 1.76
CA VAL A 671 -34.08 6.85 1.78
C VAL A 671 -34.44 8.16 1.09
N ASN A 672 -34.39 9.27 1.84
CA ASN A 672 -34.69 10.60 1.31
C ASN A 672 -33.64 11.08 0.29
N ASP A 673 -32.38 10.68 0.48
CA ASP A 673 -31.28 10.95 -0.45
C ASP A 673 -30.54 9.66 -0.82
N THR A 674 -30.76 9.17 -2.04
CA THR A 674 -30.14 7.95 -2.55
C THR A 674 -28.61 8.04 -2.67
N ASN A 675 -28.01 9.22 -2.47
CA ASN A 675 -26.55 9.36 -2.40
C ASN A 675 -25.98 8.95 -1.03
N TYR A 676 -26.80 8.94 0.02
CA TYR A 676 -26.40 8.62 1.39
C TYR A 676 -27.32 7.55 2.00
N PRO A 677 -27.14 6.26 1.61
CA PRO A 677 -27.83 5.18 2.29
C PRO A 677 -27.47 5.19 3.79
N PRO A 678 -28.41 4.82 4.68
CA PRO A 678 -28.15 4.63 6.11
C PRO A 678 -26.92 3.75 6.34
N ALA A 679 -26.14 4.04 7.39
CA ALA A 679 -25.00 3.22 7.79
C ALA A 679 -25.42 1.75 7.98
N GLY A 680 -24.59 0.82 7.50
CA GLY A 680 -24.94 -0.61 7.47
C GLY A 680 -25.92 -1.01 6.35
N SER A 681 -26.10 -0.18 5.32
CA SER A 681 -26.86 -0.52 4.11
C SER A 681 -26.16 -0.08 2.83
N ILE A 682 -26.47 -0.77 1.73
CA ILE A 682 -26.01 -0.44 0.38
C ILE A 682 -27.17 -0.38 -0.60
N MET A 683 -26.93 0.27 -1.74
CA MET A 683 -27.88 0.31 -2.86
C MET A 683 -27.31 -0.41 -4.09
N LEU A 684 -28.12 -1.29 -4.67
CA LEU A 684 -27.85 -1.99 -5.91
C LEU A 684 -28.84 -1.51 -6.98
N PRO A 685 -28.41 -0.74 -7.99
CA PRO A 685 -29.30 -0.29 -9.06
C PRO A 685 -29.74 -1.42 -9.98
N ALA A 686 -30.95 -1.31 -10.54
CA ALA A 686 -31.50 -2.18 -11.59
C ALA A 686 -30.83 -1.88 -12.95
N SER A 687 -29.57 -2.28 -13.06
CA SER A 687 -28.67 -1.86 -14.15
C SER A 687 -28.84 -2.63 -15.45
N GLY A 688 -29.66 -3.70 -15.48
CA GLY A 688 -29.78 -4.65 -16.58
C GLY A 688 -28.44 -5.24 -17.02
N GLY A 689 -28.32 -5.64 -18.29
CA GLY A 689 -27.08 -6.22 -18.81
C GLY A 689 -27.09 -6.52 -20.31
N ARG A 690 -26.01 -7.16 -20.77
CA ARG A 690 -25.89 -7.72 -22.12
C ARG A 690 -25.88 -9.24 -22.06
N TYR A 691 -26.62 -9.87 -22.98
CA TYR A 691 -26.81 -11.32 -22.97
C TYR A 691 -25.91 -12.02 -24.01
N LEU A 692 -26.24 -13.26 -24.36
CA LEU A 692 -25.39 -14.16 -25.17
C LEU A 692 -24.99 -13.57 -26.54
N ASP A 693 -25.87 -12.78 -27.13
CA ASP A 693 -25.71 -12.09 -28.41
C ASP A 693 -25.02 -10.72 -28.30
N GLY A 694 -24.70 -10.29 -27.07
CA GLY A 694 -24.15 -8.96 -26.81
C GLY A 694 -25.19 -7.85 -26.83
N GLU A 695 -26.48 -8.14 -27.02
CA GLU A 695 -27.54 -7.14 -27.02
C GLU A 695 -27.84 -6.66 -25.60
N VAL A 696 -27.96 -5.34 -25.42
CA VAL A 696 -28.38 -4.76 -24.14
C VAL A 696 -29.87 -5.01 -23.92
N GLN A 697 -30.25 -5.44 -22.70
CA GLN A 697 -31.62 -5.74 -22.31
C GLN A 697 -31.89 -5.35 -20.84
N TYR A 698 -33.18 -5.12 -20.54
CA TYR A 698 -33.75 -4.95 -19.19
C TYR A 698 -33.15 -3.83 -18.32
N ILE A 699 -32.58 -2.81 -18.96
CA ILE A 699 -32.05 -1.66 -18.25
C ILE A 699 -33.17 -0.93 -17.50
N GLY A 700 -32.99 -0.69 -16.20
CA GLY A 700 -33.98 -0.08 -15.30
C GLY A 700 -35.03 -1.04 -14.76
N GLU A 701 -35.12 -2.26 -15.30
CA GLU A 701 -36.14 -3.28 -14.97
C GLU A 701 -35.60 -4.38 -14.06
N ILE A 702 -34.36 -4.82 -14.25
CA ILE A 702 -33.75 -5.88 -13.44
C ILE A 702 -32.36 -5.49 -12.96
N GLY A 703 -31.92 -6.06 -11.85
CA GLY A 703 -30.52 -6.04 -11.42
C GLY A 703 -29.94 -7.45 -11.40
N VAL A 704 -28.74 -7.58 -11.95
CA VAL A 704 -27.95 -8.83 -11.92
C VAL A 704 -26.54 -8.48 -11.47
N TYR A 705 -26.03 -9.18 -10.46
CA TYR A 705 -24.70 -8.92 -9.91
C TYR A 705 -23.88 -10.21 -9.81
N TRP A 706 -22.67 -10.16 -10.35
CA TRP A 706 -21.76 -11.30 -10.35
C TRP A 706 -21.27 -11.67 -8.95
N SER A 707 -21.15 -12.98 -8.71
CA SER A 707 -20.28 -13.51 -7.66
C SER A 707 -18.95 -14.01 -8.27
N SER A 708 -17.95 -14.26 -7.44
CA SER A 708 -16.72 -14.99 -7.79
C SER A 708 -16.90 -16.51 -7.76
N THR A 709 -18.08 -17.01 -7.38
CA THR A 709 -18.38 -18.43 -7.21
C THR A 709 -18.84 -19.07 -8.52
N PRO A 710 -18.08 -20.04 -9.07
CA PRO A 710 -18.49 -20.77 -10.26
C PRO A 710 -19.83 -21.47 -10.04
N GLY A 711 -20.64 -21.55 -11.10
CA GLY A 711 -21.88 -22.30 -11.09
C GLY A 711 -21.64 -23.81 -11.11
N ILE A 712 -22.74 -24.57 -11.10
CA ILE A 712 -22.70 -26.04 -11.15
C ILE A 712 -22.09 -26.52 -12.47
N ASN A 713 -22.28 -25.75 -13.55
CA ASN A 713 -21.71 -26.02 -14.85
C ASN A 713 -20.45 -25.19 -15.09
N ASN A 714 -19.49 -25.74 -15.85
CA ASN A 714 -18.21 -25.07 -16.17
C ASN A 714 -18.35 -23.78 -16.98
N GLU A 715 -19.55 -23.46 -17.46
CA GLU A 715 -19.85 -22.28 -18.27
C GLU A 715 -20.75 -21.27 -17.56
N THR A 716 -21.19 -21.57 -16.34
CA THR A 716 -22.08 -20.70 -15.56
C THR A 716 -21.41 -20.18 -14.30
N VAL A 717 -22.02 -19.15 -13.71
CA VAL A 717 -21.64 -18.51 -12.45
C VAL A 717 -22.91 -18.16 -11.68
N SER A 718 -22.89 -18.34 -10.36
CA SER A 718 -23.98 -17.92 -9.49
C SER A 718 -24.03 -16.39 -9.43
N CYS A 719 -25.23 -15.81 -9.51
CA CYS A 719 -25.44 -14.38 -9.43
C CYS A 719 -26.64 -14.04 -8.54
N LEU A 720 -26.64 -12.80 -8.01
CA LEU A 720 -27.82 -12.22 -7.40
C LEU A 720 -28.67 -11.57 -8.50
N HIS A 721 -29.92 -11.99 -8.63
CA HIS A 721 -30.91 -11.41 -9.54
C HIS A 721 -32.08 -10.81 -8.76
N PHE A 722 -32.55 -9.65 -9.19
CA PHE A 722 -33.78 -9.06 -8.67
C PHE A 722 -34.56 -8.25 -9.70
N LYS A 723 -35.88 -8.20 -9.51
CA LYS A 723 -36.84 -7.31 -10.18
C LYS A 723 -37.86 -6.81 -9.16
N HIS A 724 -38.89 -6.10 -9.60
CA HIS A 724 -39.86 -5.45 -8.69
C HIS A 724 -40.43 -6.42 -7.64
N ASP A 725 -40.84 -7.62 -8.05
CA ASP A 725 -41.58 -8.55 -7.20
C ASP A 725 -40.76 -9.78 -6.76
N GLU A 726 -39.49 -9.88 -7.14
CA GLU A 726 -38.71 -11.11 -6.98
C GLU A 726 -37.23 -10.82 -6.73
N ILE A 727 -36.63 -11.63 -5.86
CA ILE A 727 -35.18 -11.67 -5.60
C ILE A 727 -34.80 -13.15 -5.54
N GLU A 728 -33.83 -13.55 -6.33
CA GLU A 728 -33.44 -14.95 -6.48
C GLU A 728 -31.93 -15.09 -6.77
N PHE A 729 -31.44 -16.31 -6.63
CA PHE A 729 -30.07 -16.68 -6.99
C PHE A 729 -30.13 -17.84 -7.97
N TYR A 730 -29.52 -17.66 -9.13
CA TYR A 730 -29.37 -18.70 -10.13
C TYR A 730 -28.09 -18.51 -10.93
N ASP A 731 -27.78 -19.54 -11.73
CA ASP A 731 -26.60 -19.63 -12.56
C ASP A 731 -26.84 -18.98 -13.92
N ILE A 732 -25.99 -18.01 -14.30
CA ILE A 732 -26.00 -17.39 -15.64
C ILE A 732 -24.73 -17.74 -16.39
N ASN A 733 -24.82 -17.83 -17.71
CA ASN A 733 -23.67 -18.04 -18.60
C ASN A 733 -22.63 -16.92 -18.44
N ARG A 734 -21.36 -17.32 -18.29
CA ARG A 734 -20.21 -16.41 -18.06
C ARG A 734 -19.95 -15.43 -19.21
N SER A 735 -20.51 -15.68 -20.40
CA SER A 735 -20.39 -14.83 -21.58
C SER A 735 -21.35 -13.64 -21.61
N CYS A 736 -22.38 -13.60 -20.75
CA CYS A 736 -23.18 -12.40 -20.52
C CYS A 736 -22.34 -11.31 -19.84
N ALA A 737 -22.78 -10.06 -19.85
CA ALA A 737 -22.12 -8.98 -19.11
C ALA A 737 -23.08 -8.21 -18.21
N PHE A 738 -22.70 -8.05 -16.95
CA PHE A 738 -23.47 -7.41 -15.88
C PHE A 738 -22.59 -6.44 -15.09
N PRO A 739 -23.18 -5.52 -14.31
CA PRO A 739 -22.40 -4.66 -13.41
C PRO A 739 -21.66 -5.49 -12.36
N VAL A 740 -20.59 -4.90 -11.84
CA VAL A 740 -19.80 -5.46 -10.75
C VAL A 740 -19.88 -4.52 -9.54
N ARG A 741 -20.16 -5.12 -8.38
CA ARG A 741 -20.11 -4.48 -7.07
C ARG A 741 -19.03 -5.19 -6.25
N CYS A 742 -17.95 -4.48 -5.93
CA CYS A 742 -16.80 -5.05 -5.23
C CYS A 742 -17.08 -5.19 -3.72
N VAL A 743 -16.39 -6.14 -3.09
CA VAL A 743 -16.31 -6.30 -1.63
C VAL A 743 -14.84 -6.15 -1.19
N ARG A 744 -14.61 -5.58 -0.02
CA ARG A 744 -13.27 -5.41 0.56
C ARG A 744 -12.66 -6.79 0.75
N ASP A 745 -11.38 -6.92 0.42
CA ASP A 745 -10.63 -8.12 0.73
C ASP A 745 -10.14 -7.98 2.17
N TYR A 746 -10.89 -8.59 3.07
CA TYR A 746 -10.68 -8.56 4.52
C TYR A 746 -9.94 -9.80 4.98
#